data_AF-A0A3A6EB21-F1
#
_entry.id   AF-A0A3A6EB21-F1
#
_cell.length_a   1.000
_cell.length_b   1.000
_cell.length_c   1.000
_cell.angle_alpha   90.00
_cell.angle_beta   90.00
_cell.angle_gamma   90.00
#
_symmetry.space_group_name_H-M   'P 1'
#
loop_
_entity.id
_entity.type
_entity.pdbx_description
1 polymer ?
#
loop_
_entity_poly.entity_id
_entity_poly.type
_entity_poly.pdbx_seq_one_letter_code
_entity_poly.pdbx_strand_id
1 'polypeptide(L)'
;MRNMKLLFTALLTLSISIMSIVPAYAEAGAIDEQEQTEQQPSLISSAQMYTGIPQKLEVKGFSGSVQWVSENTDIAMVDADGTVHPLKSGATDIRAVLSDELTLTCHVDIQDTILSLNTTDLGSVYTGETKTLQAIMKPEADIQWSSSNPAVATVNHGTVTANAAGTAIIYASANGKTVQCSITVKDKTISVDRGEATLYEGSSLQLHASGEPAGTITWRSDDPTIASVDASGNVMAKAPGTVSIRAELNGKTAVVQITVKAIQVSLDKTSITLYLGYKDKLNVSYEPSGTPSWSSEDSKIVSVDQNGTLTPVSVGQTIARVKVNGKTAEAKVVVKQPFVKFPSKTKTLYKGETYKPAITYGPNQGTAKWSSSKKSVAKVNSKGQITAVKKGTAYITVKINGKSAKQKITVKNAITLKKPQITSVKKASRASLKITWKKVSGANKYYLYRSTTKKGKKTKVATVKGTTYTHKYIAGRRYYYHVKAASTNKYKYKTSGYSASKYGKSADTMTVSTPYINQVQGGAVQGCEGASLLMALKAKGYTNMGYRDFLNGMPTSKNNPREGFIYSMFSNNPTNQVHWIDTPALAAYGKKFGKVEDISGASISKLKYEINRNRPVVVYVTAMFNTPQWKKYSYGSIPKNLHVVTLVGYNGRTGKYKINDPYFGVLWINKGQFESVYNSMKKAVVVR
;
A
#
# COMPACT_ATOMS: atom_id res chain seq x y z
N MET A 1 13.44 25.83 -56.34
CA MET A 1 14.08 25.56 -57.64
C MET A 1 13.04 24.87 -58.53
N ARG A 2 12.94 25.06 -59.84
CA ARG A 2 13.42 26.15 -60.73
C ARG A 2 12.59 25.99 -62.02
N ASN A 3 11.88 27.04 -62.47
CA ASN A 3 11.06 26.94 -63.70
C ASN A 3 11.95 26.67 -64.92
N MET A 4 11.50 25.84 -65.85
CA MET A 4 12.08 25.79 -67.19
C MET A 4 11.01 25.49 -68.25
N LYS A 5 10.99 26.30 -69.31
CA LYS A 5 10.14 26.12 -70.50
C LYS A 5 10.76 25.06 -71.42
N LEU A 6 9.94 24.44 -72.27
CA LEU A 6 10.35 24.05 -73.62
C LEU A 6 9.16 24.12 -74.58
N LEU A 7 9.40 24.68 -75.77
CA LEU A 7 8.51 24.61 -76.94
C LEU A 7 9.23 23.78 -78.01
N PHE A 8 8.47 23.01 -78.81
CA PHE A 8 8.67 22.63 -80.22
C PHE A 8 7.37 21.85 -80.59
N THR A 9 6.50 22.14 -81.57
CA THR A 9 6.63 22.37 -83.04
C THR A 9 7.40 21.26 -83.78
N ALA A 10 6.87 20.60 -84.83
CA ALA A 10 5.53 20.57 -85.45
C ALA A 10 5.19 19.10 -85.90
N LEU A 11 4.57 18.68 -87.03
CA LEU A 11 4.14 19.31 -88.30
C LEU A 11 3.16 18.35 -89.08
N LEU A 12 2.02 18.87 -89.60
CA LEU A 12 1.19 18.30 -90.71
C LEU A 12 0.54 16.89 -90.51
N THR A 13 -0.54 16.49 -91.21
CA THR A 13 -1.25 17.04 -92.39
C THR A 13 -2.78 17.15 -92.19
N LEU A 14 -3.41 18.11 -92.86
CA LEU A 14 -4.84 18.08 -93.24
C LEU A 14 -4.98 18.74 -94.62
N SER A 15 -5.73 18.13 -95.53
CA SER A 15 -5.90 18.59 -96.92
C SER A 15 -6.98 19.65 -97.06
N ILE A 16 -6.67 20.75 -97.74
CA ILE A 16 -7.60 21.85 -98.05
C ILE A 16 -8.07 21.74 -99.50
N SER A 17 -9.36 22.00 -99.73
CA SER A 17 -9.89 22.39 -101.03
C SER A 17 -10.41 23.83 -100.99
N ILE A 18 -9.77 24.67 -101.81
CA ILE A 18 -10.18 25.99 -102.34
C ILE A 18 -11.64 25.97 -102.87
N MET A 19 -12.36 27.08 -103.08
CA MET A 19 -12.06 28.51 -103.32
C MET A 19 -13.33 29.33 -102.94
N SER A 20 -13.40 30.65 -102.68
CA SER A 20 -12.43 31.76 -102.47
C SER A 20 -13.21 33.01 -101.94
N ILE A 21 -12.50 34.07 -101.52
CA ILE A 21 -13.07 35.40 -101.20
C ILE A 21 -12.40 36.48 -102.06
N VAL A 22 -13.18 37.36 -102.73
CA VAL A 22 -12.79 38.77 -103.03
C VAL A 22 -14.06 39.63 -103.19
N PRO A 23 -14.22 40.73 -102.44
CA PRO A 23 -15.04 41.88 -102.84
C PRO A 23 -14.17 42.96 -103.52
N ALA A 24 -14.69 43.60 -104.57
CA ALA A 24 -14.02 44.71 -105.27
C ALA A 24 -14.85 46.01 -105.18
N TYR A 25 -14.20 47.15 -105.38
CA TYR A 25 -14.66 48.49 -105.00
C TYR A 25 -14.89 49.41 -106.21
N ALA A 26 -15.40 50.61 -105.92
CA ALA A 26 -15.56 51.76 -106.81
C ALA A 26 -16.77 51.67 -107.79
N GLU A 27 -17.31 52.78 -108.30
CA GLU A 27 -16.85 54.18 -108.20
C GLU A 27 -18.01 55.18 -108.02
N ALA A 28 -17.71 56.43 -107.67
CA ALA A 28 -18.71 57.50 -107.58
C ALA A 28 -18.70 58.36 -108.86
N GLY A 29 -19.86 58.50 -109.49
CA GLY A 29 -20.09 59.41 -110.62
C GLY A 29 -21.46 60.07 -110.48
N ALA A 30 -21.54 61.35 -110.81
CA ALA A 30 -22.77 62.14 -110.81
C ALA A 30 -22.99 62.77 -112.18
N ILE A 31 -24.24 63.19 -112.43
CA ILE A 31 -24.75 63.92 -113.60
C ILE A 31 -24.53 63.27 -114.99
N ASP A 32 -25.55 62.54 -115.44
CA ASP A 32 -26.33 63.00 -116.59
C ASP A 32 -27.83 62.73 -116.33
N GLU A 33 -28.71 63.20 -117.20
CA GLU A 33 -30.17 63.29 -116.95
C GLU A 33 -30.99 62.01 -117.28
N GLN A 34 -32.24 62.03 -116.79
CA GLN A 34 -33.45 61.31 -117.24
C GLN A 34 -33.87 60.00 -116.52
N GLU A 35 -35.19 59.80 -116.58
CA GLU A 35 -36.03 58.69 -116.08
C GLU A 35 -36.00 58.35 -114.58
N GLN A 36 -37.01 58.87 -113.86
CA GLN A 36 -37.48 58.26 -112.61
C GLN A 36 -38.01 56.85 -112.91
N THR A 37 -37.25 55.82 -112.57
CA THR A 37 -37.72 54.43 -112.59
C THR A 37 -38.41 54.11 -111.27
N GLU A 38 -39.73 53.87 -111.33
CA GLU A 38 -40.57 53.54 -110.19
C GLU A 38 -40.13 52.19 -109.59
N GLN A 39 -39.59 52.21 -108.37
CA GLN A 39 -39.00 51.02 -107.75
C GLN A 39 -40.11 50.06 -107.29
N GLN A 40 -40.42 49.08 -108.16
CA GLN A 40 -41.59 48.22 -108.01
C GLN A 40 -41.70 47.55 -106.62
N PRO A 41 -42.93 47.44 -106.07
CA PRO A 41 -43.17 46.74 -104.82
C PRO A 41 -42.59 45.33 -104.80
N SER A 42 -41.93 44.97 -103.71
CA SER A 42 -41.24 43.69 -103.55
C SER A 42 -41.54 43.03 -102.21
N LEU A 43 -41.73 41.72 -102.25
CA LEU A 43 -41.91 40.83 -101.10
C LEU A 43 -40.79 39.78 -101.17
N ILE A 44 -40.39 39.20 -100.05
CA ILE A 44 -39.45 38.06 -100.08
C ILE A 44 -40.12 36.88 -100.78
N SER A 45 -39.47 36.32 -101.80
CA SER A 45 -40.05 35.26 -102.64
C SER A 45 -40.24 33.94 -101.88
N SER A 46 -39.48 33.74 -100.79
CA SER A 46 -39.69 32.63 -99.87
C SER A 46 -39.25 32.97 -98.44
N ALA A 47 -39.79 32.22 -97.48
CA ALA A 47 -39.44 32.31 -96.08
C ALA A 47 -39.45 30.91 -95.45
N GLN A 48 -38.46 30.59 -94.61
CA GLN A 48 -38.54 29.44 -93.70
C GLN A 48 -39.08 29.91 -92.36
N MET A 49 -40.16 29.29 -91.91
CA MET A 49 -40.85 29.59 -90.66
C MET A 49 -40.99 28.32 -89.81
N TYR A 50 -41.41 28.45 -88.55
CA TYR A 50 -41.50 27.33 -87.63
C TYR A 50 -42.83 27.26 -86.88
N THR A 51 -43.41 26.06 -86.81
CA THR A 51 -44.72 25.79 -86.19
C THR A 51 -44.83 26.43 -84.80
N GLY A 52 -45.82 27.32 -84.62
CA GLY A 52 -46.10 28.02 -83.37
C GLY A 52 -45.26 29.28 -83.09
N ILE A 53 -44.44 29.75 -84.05
CA ILE A 53 -43.63 30.97 -83.92
C ILE A 53 -44.06 31.97 -85.00
N PRO A 54 -44.84 33.01 -84.65
CA PRO A 54 -45.28 34.00 -85.63
C PRO A 54 -44.11 34.80 -86.21
N GLN A 55 -44.16 35.08 -87.52
CA GLN A 55 -43.14 35.83 -88.23
C GLN A 55 -43.79 36.84 -89.18
N LYS A 56 -43.35 38.09 -89.10
CA LYS A 56 -43.86 39.17 -89.95
C LYS A 56 -43.24 39.16 -91.34
N LEU A 57 -44.09 39.30 -92.35
CA LEU A 57 -43.72 39.62 -93.72
C LEU A 57 -43.94 41.11 -93.99
N GLU A 58 -43.08 41.70 -94.82
CA GLU A 58 -43.10 43.13 -95.15
C GLU A 58 -42.95 43.32 -96.65
N VAL A 59 -43.82 44.15 -97.24
CA VAL A 59 -43.68 44.62 -98.62
C VAL A 59 -42.82 45.88 -98.63
N LYS A 60 -41.78 45.90 -99.46
CA LYS A 60 -40.85 47.03 -99.62
C LYS A 60 -41.16 47.77 -100.92
N GLY A 61 -40.90 49.07 -100.95
CA GLY A 61 -41.21 49.93 -102.11
C GLY A 61 -42.69 50.30 -102.26
N PHE A 62 -43.53 50.02 -101.26
CA PHE A 62 -44.96 50.33 -101.28
C PHE A 62 -45.39 51.06 -100.00
N SER A 63 -46.27 52.05 -100.14
CA SER A 63 -46.80 52.85 -99.02
C SER A 63 -48.34 52.88 -98.95
N GLY A 64 -49.01 52.06 -99.76
CA GLY A 64 -50.46 51.87 -99.72
C GLY A 64 -50.89 50.80 -98.70
N SER A 65 -52.20 50.56 -98.61
CA SER A 65 -52.75 49.46 -97.82
C SER A 65 -52.50 48.11 -98.50
N VAL A 66 -51.78 47.21 -97.85
CA VAL A 66 -51.64 45.80 -98.27
C VAL A 66 -52.84 45.00 -97.77
N GLN A 67 -53.39 44.11 -98.59
CA GLN A 67 -54.29 43.05 -98.14
C GLN A 67 -53.56 41.71 -98.15
N TRP A 68 -53.52 41.04 -96.99
CA TRP A 68 -52.80 39.79 -96.81
C TRP A 68 -53.74 38.59 -96.90
N VAL A 69 -53.34 37.58 -97.68
CA VAL A 69 -54.09 36.33 -97.90
C VAL A 69 -53.15 35.15 -97.71
N SER A 70 -53.63 34.07 -97.07
CA SER A 70 -52.96 32.77 -97.06
C SER A 70 -53.71 31.82 -97.98
N GLU A 71 -52.99 31.16 -98.89
CA GLU A 71 -53.57 30.14 -99.77
C GLU A 71 -53.88 28.82 -99.03
N ASN A 72 -53.35 28.62 -97.81
CA ASN A 72 -53.74 27.50 -96.95
C ASN A 72 -53.69 27.87 -95.46
N THR A 73 -54.86 28.25 -94.93
CA THR A 73 -55.05 28.60 -93.51
C THR A 73 -54.83 27.45 -92.52
N ASP A 74 -54.84 26.19 -92.95
CA ASP A 74 -54.51 25.03 -92.09
C ASP A 74 -53.00 24.87 -91.89
N ILE A 75 -52.19 25.50 -92.76
CA ILE A 75 -50.71 25.50 -92.70
C ILE A 75 -50.23 26.79 -92.04
N ALA A 76 -50.72 27.95 -92.51
CA ALA A 76 -50.43 29.24 -91.91
C ALA A 76 -51.61 30.22 -92.03
N MET A 77 -51.91 30.96 -90.97
CA MET A 77 -52.73 32.17 -91.06
C MET A 77 -51.84 33.40 -91.28
N VAL A 78 -52.41 34.51 -91.75
CA VAL A 78 -51.72 35.81 -91.81
C VAL A 78 -52.66 36.91 -91.31
N ASP A 79 -52.16 37.74 -90.40
CA ASP A 79 -52.87 38.90 -89.86
C ASP A 79 -52.87 40.06 -90.87
N ALA A 80 -53.82 40.98 -90.70
CA ALA A 80 -53.94 42.18 -91.55
C ALA A 80 -52.69 43.10 -91.53
N ASP A 81 -51.76 42.92 -90.58
CA ASP A 81 -50.51 43.67 -90.50
C ASP A 81 -49.31 42.99 -91.18
N GLY A 82 -49.49 41.77 -91.72
CA GLY A 82 -48.45 40.94 -92.33
C GLY A 82 -47.82 39.89 -91.40
N THR A 83 -48.28 39.77 -90.15
CA THR A 83 -47.80 38.71 -89.24
C THR A 83 -48.37 37.35 -89.62
N VAL A 84 -47.50 36.47 -90.14
CA VAL A 84 -47.85 35.07 -90.43
C VAL A 84 -47.79 34.26 -89.13
N HIS A 85 -48.79 33.41 -88.90
CA HIS A 85 -48.88 32.47 -87.79
C HIS A 85 -48.76 31.03 -88.32
N PRO A 86 -47.57 30.40 -88.22
CA PRO A 86 -47.36 29.02 -88.64
C PRO A 86 -48.14 28.05 -87.75
N LEU A 87 -49.15 27.37 -88.30
CA LEU A 87 -50.01 26.44 -87.55
C LEU A 87 -49.57 24.98 -87.66
N LYS A 88 -48.96 24.60 -88.80
CA LYS A 88 -48.59 23.21 -89.10
C LYS A 88 -47.44 23.15 -90.09
N SER A 89 -46.59 22.12 -89.95
CA SER A 89 -45.51 21.86 -90.91
C SER A 89 -46.02 21.50 -92.31
N GLY A 90 -45.39 22.08 -93.32
CA GLY A 90 -45.83 22.07 -94.72
C GLY A 90 -45.53 23.40 -95.43
N ALA A 91 -45.76 23.45 -96.74
CA ALA A 91 -45.56 24.65 -97.54
C ALA A 91 -46.89 25.34 -97.88
N THR A 92 -46.92 26.68 -97.88
CA THR A 92 -48.04 27.48 -98.39
C THR A 92 -47.58 28.83 -98.93
N ASP A 93 -48.43 29.46 -99.74
CA ASP A 93 -48.20 30.77 -100.33
C ASP A 93 -48.90 31.83 -99.48
N ILE A 94 -48.14 32.82 -99.01
CA ILE A 94 -48.70 34.05 -98.41
C ILE A 94 -48.63 35.15 -99.46
N ARG A 95 -49.79 35.74 -99.77
CA ARG A 95 -49.94 36.76 -100.81
C ARG A 95 -50.21 38.14 -100.21
N ALA A 96 -49.49 39.12 -100.73
CA ALA A 96 -49.72 40.53 -100.52
C ALA A 96 -50.40 41.11 -101.77
N VAL A 97 -51.70 41.37 -101.68
CA VAL A 97 -52.48 42.06 -102.72
C VAL A 97 -52.32 43.57 -102.51
N LEU A 98 -51.88 44.27 -103.56
CA LEU A 98 -51.54 45.70 -103.53
C LEU A 98 -52.51 46.53 -104.39
N SER A 99 -52.97 45.93 -105.49
CA SER A 99 -54.07 46.40 -106.34
C SER A 99 -54.65 45.20 -107.10
N ASP A 100 -55.74 45.40 -107.84
CA ASP A 100 -56.40 44.34 -108.63
C ASP A 100 -55.47 43.68 -109.68
N GLU A 101 -54.42 44.39 -110.12
CA GLU A 101 -53.44 43.91 -111.10
C GLU A 101 -52.09 43.49 -110.47
N LEU A 102 -51.83 43.83 -109.20
CA LEU A 102 -50.54 43.59 -108.54
C LEU A 102 -50.69 42.81 -107.23
N THR A 103 -50.32 41.53 -107.29
CA THR A 103 -50.19 40.64 -106.13
C THR A 103 -48.79 40.05 -106.07
N LEU A 104 -48.16 40.11 -104.89
CA LEU A 104 -46.85 39.51 -104.63
C LEU A 104 -47.02 38.24 -103.78
N THR A 105 -46.20 37.21 -104.03
CA THR A 105 -46.28 35.92 -103.34
C THR A 105 -44.98 35.60 -102.61
N CYS A 106 -45.08 35.16 -101.35
CA CYS A 106 -44.02 34.56 -100.57
C CYS A 106 -44.33 33.07 -100.36
N HIS A 107 -43.47 32.20 -100.89
CA HIS A 107 -43.54 30.76 -100.65
C HIS A 107 -42.98 30.43 -99.24
N VAL A 108 -43.86 30.14 -98.29
CA VAL A 108 -43.50 29.84 -96.90
C VAL A 108 -43.33 28.33 -96.71
N ASP A 109 -42.14 27.91 -96.29
CA ASP A 109 -41.82 26.55 -95.83
C ASP A 109 -41.89 26.51 -94.30
N ILE A 110 -42.90 25.85 -93.73
CA ILE A 110 -43.05 25.69 -92.28
C ILE A 110 -42.48 24.35 -91.86
N GLN A 111 -41.50 24.42 -90.96
CA GLN A 111 -40.89 23.26 -90.33
C GLN A 111 -41.34 23.16 -88.87
N ASP A 112 -41.42 21.93 -88.34
CA ASP A 112 -41.63 21.79 -86.90
C ASP A 112 -40.39 22.22 -86.12
N THR A 113 -40.60 22.90 -85.00
CA THR A 113 -39.51 23.24 -84.07
C THR A 113 -38.76 21.97 -83.61
N ILE A 114 -37.44 21.97 -83.63
CA ILE A 114 -36.63 20.82 -83.24
C ILE A 114 -35.84 21.16 -81.98
N LEU A 115 -36.06 20.39 -80.91
CA LEU A 115 -35.22 20.38 -79.71
C LEU A 115 -34.60 18.99 -79.60
N SER A 116 -33.28 18.91 -79.47
CA SER A 116 -32.55 17.65 -79.32
C SER A 116 -31.36 17.77 -78.35
N LEU A 117 -30.90 16.63 -77.82
CA LEU A 117 -29.69 16.53 -76.99
C LEU A 117 -28.60 15.75 -77.73
N ASN A 118 -27.33 16.03 -77.41
CA ASN A 118 -26.20 15.23 -77.90
C ASN A 118 -26.11 13.83 -77.26
N THR A 119 -26.79 13.60 -76.13
CA THR A 119 -27.00 12.28 -75.52
C THR A 119 -28.28 12.25 -74.69
N THR A 120 -28.89 11.07 -74.53
CA THR A 120 -29.99 10.80 -73.59
C THR A 120 -29.50 10.16 -72.28
N ASP A 121 -28.21 9.83 -72.16
CA ASP A 121 -27.58 9.38 -70.90
C ASP A 121 -26.17 9.96 -70.73
N LEU A 122 -25.87 10.48 -69.54
CA LEU A 122 -24.52 10.87 -69.11
C LEU A 122 -23.78 9.73 -68.37
N GLY A 123 -24.48 8.62 -68.08
CA GLY A 123 -23.93 7.42 -67.49
C GLY A 123 -23.61 7.56 -65.99
N SER A 124 -22.54 6.89 -65.56
CA SER A 124 -22.03 6.99 -64.19
C SER A 124 -21.03 8.14 -64.04
N VAL A 125 -21.28 9.04 -63.10
CA VAL A 125 -20.42 10.19 -62.74
C VAL A 125 -20.18 10.14 -61.22
N TYR A 126 -19.02 10.56 -60.72
CA TYR A 126 -18.76 10.54 -59.28
C TYR A 126 -19.01 11.89 -58.60
N THR A 127 -19.33 11.87 -57.30
CA THR A 127 -19.59 13.09 -56.51
C THR A 127 -18.45 14.11 -56.63
N GLY A 128 -18.81 15.37 -56.90
CA GLY A 128 -17.90 16.48 -57.17
C GLY A 128 -17.37 16.59 -58.61
N GLU A 129 -17.83 15.75 -59.55
CA GLU A 129 -17.47 15.86 -60.98
C GLU A 129 -18.51 16.62 -61.80
N THR A 130 -18.10 17.08 -62.98
CA THR A 130 -18.95 17.78 -63.94
C THR A 130 -18.96 17.09 -65.31
N LYS A 131 -20.05 17.26 -66.05
CA LYS A 131 -20.22 16.85 -67.45
C LYS A 131 -20.91 17.97 -68.23
N THR A 132 -20.70 18.00 -69.55
CA THR A 132 -21.40 18.93 -70.44
C THR A 132 -22.43 18.17 -71.26
N LEU A 133 -23.70 18.54 -71.11
CA LEU A 133 -24.82 18.10 -71.92
C LEU A 133 -25.16 19.23 -72.90
N GLN A 134 -25.17 18.94 -74.19
CA GLN A 134 -25.46 19.95 -75.22
C GLN A 134 -26.87 19.75 -75.76
N ALA A 135 -27.62 20.84 -75.83
CA ALA A 135 -28.93 20.89 -76.46
C ALA A 135 -28.88 21.76 -77.71
N ILE A 136 -29.59 21.37 -78.76
CA ILE A 136 -29.72 22.13 -80.01
C ILE A 136 -31.20 22.45 -80.20
N MET A 137 -31.50 23.72 -80.46
CA MET A 137 -32.84 24.22 -80.74
C MET A 137 -32.90 24.82 -82.14
N LYS A 138 -33.97 24.53 -82.89
CA LYS A 138 -34.30 25.15 -84.18
C LYS A 138 -35.74 25.66 -84.18
N PRO A 139 -35.99 26.96 -84.46
CA PRO A 139 -34.98 28.01 -84.63
C PRO A 139 -34.23 28.26 -83.32
N GLU A 140 -33.10 28.95 -83.36
CA GLU A 140 -32.29 29.19 -82.15
C GLU A 140 -33.07 30.02 -81.12
N ALA A 141 -33.09 29.57 -79.86
CA ALA A 141 -33.83 30.17 -78.76
C ALA A 141 -33.24 29.75 -77.40
N ASP A 142 -33.47 30.55 -76.36
CA ASP A 142 -32.95 30.29 -75.00
C ASP A 142 -33.46 28.97 -74.42
N ILE A 143 -32.51 28.08 -74.08
CA ILE A 143 -32.80 26.75 -73.54
C ILE A 143 -32.83 26.79 -72.02
N GLN A 144 -34.01 26.56 -71.45
CA GLN A 144 -34.20 26.46 -70.00
C GLN A 144 -33.77 25.08 -69.50
N TRP A 145 -32.90 25.06 -68.49
CA TRP A 145 -32.33 23.83 -67.92
C TRP A 145 -32.87 23.55 -66.52
N SER A 146 -33.24 22.30 -66.24
CA SER A 146 -33.64 21.87 -64.89
C SER A 146 -33.23 20.42 -64.58
N SER A 147 -33.43 20.00 -63.33
CA SER A 147 -33.12 18.64 -62.86
C SER A 147 -34.27 18.11 -62.01
N SER A 148 -34.63 16.84 -62.19
CA SER A 148 -35.62 16.17 -61.34
C SER A 148 -35.16 16.01 -59.88
N ASN A 149 -33.85 16.08 -59.63
CA ASN A 149 -33.29 16.02 -58.29
C ASN A 149 -31.97 16.84 -58.19
N PRO A 150 -32.06 18.15 -57.90
CA PRO A 150 -30.89 19.02 -57.71
C PRO A 150 -29.92 18.57 -56.61
N ALA A 151 -30.42 17.83 -55.59
CA ALA A 151 -29.56 17.29 -54.53
C ALA A 151 -28.67 16.14 -55.02
N VAL A 152 -29.08 15.40 -56.06
CA VAL A 152 -28.25 14.40 -56.75
C VAL A 152 -27.40 15.07 -57.84
N ALA A 153 -28.00 15.86 -58.72
CA ALA A 153 -27.27 16.59 -59.76
C ALA A 153 -27.94 17.93 -60.13
N THR A 154 -27.16 19.01 -60.17
CA THR A 154 -27.58 20.32 -60.69
C THR A 154 -27.17 20.49 -62.15
N VAL A 155 -27.82 21.40 -62.87
CA VAL A 155 -27.43 21.82 -64.23
C VAL A 155 -27.42 23.34 -64.34
N ASN A 156 -26.46 23.89 -65.08
CA ASN A 156 -26.33 25.32 -65.35
C ASN A 156 -25.75 25.51 -66.76
N HIS A 157 -26.53 26.07 -67.70
CA HIS A 157 -26.17 26.22 -69.11
C HIS A 157 -25.53 24.94 -69.72
N GLY A 158 -26.21 23.80 -69.58
CA GLY A 158 -25.73 22.48 -70.03
C GLY A 158 -24.60 21.86 -69.20
N THR A 159 -23.96 22.59 -68.28
CA THR A 159 -22.97 22.03 -67.35
C THR A 159 -23.68 21.35 -66.19
N VAL A 160 -23.61 20.02 -66.14
CA VAL A 160 -24.21 19.17 -65.10
C VAL A 160 -23.16 18.87 -64.03
N THR A 161 -23.49 19.09 -62.75
CA THR A 161 -22.62 18.86 -61.60
C THR A 161 -23.20 17.77 -60.71
N ALA A 162 -22.39 16.75 -60.41
CA ALA A 162 -22.77 15.61 -59.58
C ALA A 162 -22.59 15.91 -58.08
N ASN A 163 -23.69 16.03 -57.34
CA ASN A 163 -23.71 16.52 -55.96
C ASN A 163 -23.73 15.39 -54.91
N ALA A 164 -24.63 14.42 -55.04
CA ALA A 164 -24.78 13.30 -54.11
C ALA A 164 -25.17 12.00 -54.83
N ALA A 165 -24.85 10.84 -54.27
CA ALA A 165 -25.13 9.55 -54.89
C ALA A 165 -26.65 9.30 -55.08
N GLY A 166 -27.02 8.78 -56.26
CA GLY A 166 -28.42 8.57 -56.66
C GLY A 166 -28.60 8.68 -58.18
N THR A 167 -29.85 8.82 -58.63
CA THR A 167 -30.17 9.11 -60.04
C THR A 167 -30.94 10.42 -60.16
N ALA A 168 -30.71 11.13 -61.27
CA ALA A 168 -31.46 12.31 -61.66
C ALA A 168 -31.74 12.30 -63.17
N ILE A 169 -32.71 13.10 -63.58
CA ILE A 169 -33.02 13.38 -64.98
C ILE A 169 -32.80 14.87 -65.19
N ILE A 170 -31.96 15.22 -66.16
CA ILE A 170 -31.71 16.59 -66.58
C ILE A 170 -32.63 16.91 -67.75
N TYR A 171 -33.37 18.01 -67.66
CA TYR A 171 -34.28 18.48 -68.70
C TYR A 171 -33.71 19.73 -69.39
N ALA A 172 -33.93 19.80 -70.70
CA ALA A 172 -33.80 21.01 -71.49
C ALA A 172 -35.15 21.32 -72.14
N SER A 173 -35.60 22.57 -72.05
CA SER A 173 -36.90 23.01 -72.54
C SER A 173 -36.82 24.34 -73.30
N ALA A 174 -37.44 24.39 -74.48
CA ALA A 174 -37.53 25.58 -75.33
C ALA A 174 -38.76 25.49 -76.26
N ASN A 175 -39.41 26.63 -76.53
CA ASN A 175 -40.61 26.79 -77.37
C ASN A 175 -41.65 25.66 -77.20
N GLY A 176 -42.03 25.38 -75.95
CA GLY A 176 -43.02 24.36 -75.58
C GLY A 176 -42.53 22.90 -75.64
N LYS A 177 -41.37 22.62 -76.23
CA LYS A 177 -40.78 21.27 -76.30
C LYS A 177 -39.83 21.04 -75.13
N THR A 178 -39.75 19.79 -74.68
CA THR A 178 -38.87 19.34 -73.59
C THR A 178 -38.20 18.03 -73.96
N VAL A 179 -36.90 17.94 -73.73
CA VAL A 179 -36.07 16.73 -73.89
C VAL A 179 -35.36 16.41 -72.59
N GLN A 180 -35.00 15.14 -72.39
CA GLN A 180 -34.49 14.64 -71.12
C GLN A 180 -33.27 13.73 -71.28
N CYS A 181 -32.38 13.74 -70.28
CA CYS A 181 -31.19 12.90 -70.21
C CYS A 181 -30.98 12.38 -68.79
N SER A 182 -30.65 11.09 -68.63
CA SER A 182 -30.34 10.50 -67.33
C SER A 182 -28.91 10.80 -66.86
N ILE A 183 -28.72 10.84 -65.54
CA ILE A 183 -27.41 10.77 -64.90
C ILE A 183 -27.49 9.89 -63.65
N THR A 184 -26.50 9.00 -63.49
CA THR A 184 -26.30 8.21 -62.27
C THR A 184 -25.08 8.75 -61.54
N VAL A 185 -25.28 9.28 -60.34
CA VAL A 185 -24.19 9.75 -59.48
C VAL A 185 -23.79 8.66 -58.50
N LYS A 186 -22.49 8.40 -58.39
CA LYS A 186 -21.89 7.45 -57.44
C LYS A 186 -21.01 8.20 -56.44
N ASP A 187 -20.96 7.72 -55.20
CA ASP A 187 -20.02 8.28 -54.22
C ASP A 187 -18.60 7.74 -54.42
N LYS A 188 -17.62 8.58 -54.15
CA LYS A 188 -16.21 8.18 -54.07
C LYS A 188 -15.99 7.33 -52.81
N THR A 189 -15.33 6.18 -52.94
CA THR A 189 -15.12 5.22 -51.83
C THR A 189 -13.64 4.88 -51.64
N ILE A 190 -13.28 4.47 -50.43
CA ILE A 190 -12.02 3.82 -50.10
C ILE A 190 -12.21 2.89 -48.90
N SER A 191 -11.55 1.74 -48.90
CA SER A 191 -11.47 0.80 -47.79
C SER A 191 -10.04 0.26 -47.61
N VAL A 192 -9.80 -0.38 -46.46
CA VAL A 192 -8.58 -1.15 -46.16
C VAL A 192 -9.01 -2.52 -45.65
N ASP A 193 -8.17 -3.54 -45.81
CA ASP A 193 -8.44 -4.95 -45.44
C ASP A 193 -8.76 -5.19 -43.95
N ARG A 194 -8.52 -4.19 -43.09
CA ARG A 194 -8.80 -4.22 -41.64
C ARG A 194 -8.99 -2.82 -41.08
N GLY A 195 -9.75 -2.70 -39.99
CA GLY A 195 -9.85 -1.46 -39.19
C GLY A 195 -8.77 -1.31 -38.11
N GLU A 196 -8.16 -2.42 -37.67
CA GLU A 196 -7.09 -2.40 -36.65
C GLU A 196 -6.08 -3.55 -36.81
N ALA A 197 -4.92 -3.41 -36.16
CA ALA A 197 -3.98 -4.50 -35.94
C ALA A 197 -3.15 -4.29 -34.65
N THR A 198 -2.74 -5.39 -34.02
CA THR A 198 -1.70 -5.39 -32.98
C THR A 198 -0.40 -5.95 -33.53
N LEU A 199 0.70 -5.22 -33.35
CA LEU A 199 2.06 -5.58 -33.76
C LEU A 199 2.99 -5.57 -32.55
N TYR A 200 4.19 -6.12 -32.71
CA TYR A 200 5.27 -6.00 -31.72
C TYR A 200 6.44 -5.21 -32.30
N GLU A 201 7.23 -4.58 -31.43
CA GLU A 201 8.40 -3.78 -31.79
C GLU A 201 9.34 -4.50 -32.79
N GLY A 202 9.57 -3.91 -33.96
CA GLY A 202 10.41 -4.47 -35.03
C GLY A 202 9.71 -5.45 -35.99
N SER A 203 8.42 -5.73 -35.81
CA SER A 203 7.60 -6.49 -36.78
C SER A 203 6.98 -5.57 -37.85
N SER A 204 6.61 -6.15 -38.99
CA SER A 204 5.92 -5.45 -40.07
C SER A 204 4.60 -6.11 -40.49
N LEU A 205 3.74 -5.35 -41.15
CA LEU A 205 2.42 -5.75 -41.66
C LEU A 205 2.13 -5.05 -42.99
N GLN A 206 1.87 -5.82 -44.04
CA GLN A 206 1.30 -5.30 -45.28
C GLN A 206 -0.19 -5.00 -45.07
N LEU A 207 -0.62 -3.77 -45.39
CA LEU A 207 -2.04 -3.40 -45.52
C LEU A 207 -2.43 -3.40 -47.01
N HIS A 208 -3.69 -3.69 -47.31
CA HIS A 208 -4.21 -3.62 -48.67
C HIS A 208 -5.45 -2.72 -48.72
N ALA A 209 -5.42 -1.74 -49.62
CA ALA A 209 -6.49 -0.75 -49.79
C ALA A 209 -7.02 -0.76 -51.22
N SER A 210 -8.30 -0.42 -51.38
CA SER A 210 -8.97 -0.26 -52.67
C SER A 210 -10.10 0.77 -52.56
N GLY A 211 -10.67 1.21 -53.68
CA GLY A 211 -11.74 2.20 -53.70
C GLY A 211 -12.12 2.62 -55.11
N GLU A 212 -13.28 3.23 -55.25
CA GLU A 212 -13.85 3.65 -56.54
C GLU A 212 -14.00 5.18 -56.65
N PRO A 213 -13.67 5.80 -57.80
CA PRO A 213 -13.01 5.20 -58.95
C PRO A 213 -11.57 4.76 -58.62
N ALA A 214 -11.12 3.67 -59.23
CA ALA A 214 -9.75 3.18 -59.07
C ALA A 214 -8.69 4.26 -59.38
N GLY A 215 -7.64 4.34 -58.58
CA GLY A 215 -6.57 5.33 -58.72
C GLY A 215 -5.40 5.08 -57.75
N THR A 216 -4.44 6.01 -57.72
CA THR A 216 -3.27 5.90 -56.83
C THR A 216 -3.64 6.22 -55.39
N ILE A 217 -3.47 5.23 -54.50
CA ILE A 217 -3.68 5.38 -53.06
C ILE A 217 -2.42 5.96 -52.42
N THR A 218 -2.58 6.98 -51.59
CA THR A 218 -1.49 7.58 -50.81
C THR A 218 -1.58 7.14 -49.35
N TRP A 219 -0.43 6.81 -48.74
CA TRP A 219 -0.34 6.30 -47.38
C TRP A 219 0.39 7.27 -46.46
N ARG A 220 -0.09 7.43 -45.22
CA ARG A 220 0.63 8.13 -44.14
C ARG A 220 0.43 7.48 -42.77
N SER A 221 1.33 7.77 -41.84
CA SER A 221 1.15 7.52 -40.41
C SER A 221 0.97 8.85 -39.69
N ASP A 222 0.05 8.91 -38.71
CA ASP A 222 -0.10 10.07 -37.84
C ASP A 222 1.08 10.22 -36.85
N ASP A 223 1.80 9.13 -36.55
CA ASP A 223 3.05 9.13 -35.78
C ASP A 223 4.04 8.07 -36.34
N PRO A 224 4.97 8.47 -37.24
CA PRO A 224 5.96 7.57 -37.82
C PRO A 224 7.07 7.14 -36.83
N THR A 225 7.02 7.56 -35.56
CA THR A 225 7.92 7.09 -34.48
C THR A 225 7.34 5.86 -33.77
N ILE A 226 6.01 5.74 -33.66
CA ILE A 226 5.31 4.54 -33.15
C ILE A 226 5.30 3.46 -34.25
N ALA A 227 4.77 3.78 -35.43
CA ALA A 227 4.83 2.92 -36.61
C ALA A 227 4.81 3.75 -37.89
N SER A 228 5.65 3.42 -38.88
CA SER A 228 5.64 4.10 -40.19
C SER A 228 5.14 3.18 -41.29
N VAL A 229 4.41 3.73 -42.25
CA VAL A 229 3.98 3.05 -43.48
C VAL A 229 4.82 3.54 -44.67
N ASP A 230 5.10 2.67 -45.64
CA ASP A 230 5.69 3.04 -46.93
C ASP A 230 4.64 3.27 -48.03
N ALA A 231 5.08 3.66 -49.23
CA ALA A 231 4.18 3.93 -50.36
C ALA A 231 3.39 2.70 -50.84
N SER A 232 3.84 1.49 -50.50
CA SER A 232 3.17 0.23 -50.84
C SER A 232 2.15 -0.21 -49.78
N GLY A 233 2.01 0.51 -48.66
CA GLY A 233 1.13 0.13 -47.55
C GLY A 233 1.75 -0.82 -46.52
N ASN A 234 3.07 -1.05 -46.57
CA ASN A 234 3.75 -1.89 -45.58
C ASN A 234 4.13 -1.06 -44.34
N VAL A 235 3.58 -1.47 -43.19
CA VAL A 235 3.71 -0.82 -41.89
C VAL A 235 4.82 -1.49 -41.09
N MET A 236 5.79 -0.71 -40.61
CA MET A 236 6.86 -1.12 -39.70
C MET A 236 6.62 -0.58 -38.29
N ALA A 237 6.48 -1.47 -37.31
CA ALA A 237 6.30 -1.13 -35.90
C ALA A 237 7.66 -0.79 -35.23
N LYS A 238 7.78 0.39 -34.62
CA LYS A 238 9.05 0.93 -34.11
C LYS A 238 9.11 1.13 -32.60
N ALA A 239 8.04 1.67 -32.00
CA ALA A 239 7.99 1.99 -30.58
C ALA A 239 6.63 1.62 -29.99
N PRO A 240 6.54 1.22 -28.70
CA PRO A 240 5.27 0.87 -28.07
C PRO A 240 4.30 2.05 -27.98
N GLY A 241 3.04 1.84 -28.39
CA GLY A 241 2.03 2.89 -28.45
C GLY A 241 0.87 2.51 -29.39
N THR A 242 -0.01 3.46 -29.69
CA THR A 242 -1.09 3.29 -30.68
C THR A 242 -1.09 4.47 -31.64
N VAL A 243 -1.22 4.20 -32.93
CA VAL A 243 -1.15 5.19 -34.02
C VAL A 243 -2.12 4.83 -35.14
N SER A 244 -2.66 5.84 -35.82
CA SER A 244 -3.47 5.68 -37.02
C SER A 244 -2.60 5.69 -38.27
N ILE A 245 -2.74 4.64 -39.09
CA ILE A 245 -2.28 4.62 -40.49
C ILE A 245 -3.46 5.02 -41.37
N ARG A 246 -3.24 5.89 -42.36
CA ARG A 246 -4.29 6.42 -43.23
C ARG A 246 -3.96 6.14 -44.69
N ALA A 247 -4.94 5.57 -45.40
CA ALA A 247 -4.97 5.46 -46.85
C ALA A 247 -5.88 6.57 -47.39
N GLU A 248 -5.48 7.23 -48.47
CA GLU A 248 -6.23 8.34 -49.06
C GLU A 248 -6.28 8.25 -50.59
N LEU A 249 -7.49 8.36 -51.14
CA LEU A 249 -7.84 8.19 -52.55
C LEU A 249 -9.02 9.12 -52.88
N ASN A 250 -8.94 9.87 -53.97
CA ASN A 250 -10.03 10.73 -54.48
C ASN A 250 -10.64 11.70 -53.43
N GLY A 251 -9.85 12.17 -52.47
CA GLY A 251 -10.31 13.05 -51.38
C GLY A 251 -11.11 12.34 -50.26
N LYS A 252 -11.12 11.01 -50.23
CA LYS A 252 -11.69 10.18 -49.15
C LYS A 252 -10.54 9.47 -48.42
N THR A 253 -10.68 9.25 -47.11
CA THR A 253 -9.65 8.62 -46.26
C THR A 253 -10.21 7.40 -45.54
N ALA A 254 -9.50 6.27 -45.63
CA ALA A 254 -9.70 5.12 -44.75
C ALA A 254 -8.59 5.07 -43.69
N VAL A 255 -8.88 4.50 -42.51
CA VAL A 255 -8.00 4.56 -41.33
C VAL A 255 -7.87 3.17 -40.70
N VAL A 256 -6.64 2.81 -40.33
CA VAL A 256 -6.31 1.58 -39.59
C VAL A 256 -5.62 1.94 -38.28
N GLN A 257 -6.14 1.46 -37.16
CA GLN A 257 -5.53 1.65 -35.85
C GLN A 257 -4.46 0.57 -35.59
N ILE A 258 -3.20 0.97 -35.53
CA ILE A 258 -2.06 0.09 -35.24
C ILE A 258 -1.65 0.25 -33.77
N THR A 259 -1.69 -0.84 -33.00
CA THR A 259 -1.18 -0.88 -31.62
C THR A 259 0.11 -1.68 -31.56
N VAL A 260 1.21 -1.04 -31.17
CA VAL A 260 2.53 -1.65 -31.04
C VAL A 260 2.79 -2.02 -29.58
N LYS A 261 3.12 -3.28 -29.33
CA LYS A 261 3.51 -3.81 -28.02
C LYS A 261 5.03 -3.93 -27.86
N ALA A 262 5.51 -3.61 -26.68
CA ALA A 262 6.91 -3.82 -26.29
C ALA A 262 7.21 -5.31 -26.11
N ILE A 263 8.29 -5.81 -26.74
CA ILE A 263 8.76 -7.19 -26.52
C ILE A 263 9.29 -7.33 -25.08
N GLN A 264 8.73 -8.26 -24.32
CA GLN A 264 9.12 -8.56 -22.95
C GLN A 264 10.03 -9.79 -22.91
N VAL A 265 11.13 -9.70 -22.16
CA VAL A 265 12.01 -10.84 -21.83
C VAL A 265 12.48 -10.67 -20.39
N SER A 266 12.34 -11.72 -19.57
CA SER A 266 12.61 -11.69 -18.14
C SER A 266 13.12 -13.04 -17.63
N LEU A 267 13.78 -13.04 -16.47
CA LEU A 267 14.31 -14.24 -15.81
C LEU A 267 13.70 -14.41 -14.42
N ASP A 268 13.49 -15.65 -13.99
CA ASP A 268 13.00 -16.00 -12.65
C ASP A 268 13.95 -15.54 -11.51
N LYS A 269 15.24 -15.34 -11.83
CA LYS A 269 16.29 -14.91 -10.89
C LYS A 269 17.25 -13.97 -11.61
N THR A 270 17.42 -12.73 -11.11
CA THR A 270 18.49 -11.82 -11.58
C THR A 270 19.87 -12.13 -11.00
N SER A 271 19.95 -13.02 -9.99
CA SER A 271 21.20 -13.48 -9.39
C SER A 271 21.05 -14.89 -8.82
N ILE A 272 22.03 -15.76 -9.04
CA ILE A 272 22.01 -17.16 -8.62
C ILE A 272 23.38 -17.61 -8.10
N THR A 273 23.41 -18.33 -6.96
CA THR A 273 24.64 -18.90 -6.39
C THR A 273 24.68 -20.40 -6.65
N LEU A 274 25.60 -20.84 -7.50
CA LEU A 274 25.87 -22.24 -7.78
C LEU A 274 27.00 -22.77 -6.90
N TYR A 275 27.11 -24.10 -6.85
CA TYR A 275 28.21 -24.79 -6.17
C TYR A 275 28.79 -25.87 -7.09
N LEU A 276 30.11 -26.00 -7.16
CA LEU A 276 30.76 -26.98 -8.06
C LEU A 276 30.22 -28.40 -7.86
N GLY A 277 29.86 -29.05 -8.97
CA GLY A 277 29.19 -30.35 -9.00
C GLY A 277 27.66 -30.31 -8.88
N TYR A 278 27.04 -29.13 -8.75
CA TYR A 278 25.59 -28.96 -8.60
C TYR A 278 25.04 -27.99 -9.63
N LYS A 279 24.27 -28.51 -10.59
CA LYS A 279 23.51 -27.70 -11.55
C LYS A 279 22.29 -27.05 -10.88
N ASP A 280 21.83 -25.95 -11.46
CA ASP A 280 20.54 -25.29 -11.20
C ASP A 280 20.06 -24.70 -12.54
N LYS A 281 18.85 -24.15 -12.59
CA LYS A 281 18.23 -23.65 -13.83
C LYS A 281 17.80 -22.18 -13.66
N LEU A 282 17.97 -21.39 -14.72
CA LEU A 282 17.26 -20.13 -14.91
C LEU A 282 16.05 -20.38 -15.80
N ASN A 283 14.90 -19.82 -15.45
CA ASN A 283 13.69 -19.90 -16.27
C ASN A 283 13.43 -18.53 -16.90
N VAL A 284 13.25 -18.51 -18.21
CA VAL A 284 12.93 -17.30 -18.98
C VAL A 284 11.42 -17.21 -19.21
N SER A 285 10.87 -16.01 -19.07
CA SER A 285 9.49 -15.67 -19.43
C SER A 285 9.52 -14.51 -20.42
N TYR A 286 8.74 -14.62 -21.50
CA TYR A 286 8.82 -13.73 -22.65
C TYR A 286 7.48 -13.63 -23.40
N GLU A 287 7.26 -12.50 -24.04
CA GLU A 287 6.05 -12.16 -24.80
C GLU A 287 6.44 -11.18 -25.92
N PRO A 288 6.17 -11.46 -27.21
CA PRO A 288 5.42 -12.60 -27.75
C PRO A 288 6.25 -13.89 -27.73
N SER A 289 5.65 -14.98 -28.19
CA SER A 289 6.34 -16.26 -28.37
C SER A 289 7.56 -16.16 -29.31
N GLY A 290 8.49 -17.11 -29.18
CA GLY A 290 9.80 -17.05 -29.81
C GLY A 290 10.76 -18.10 -29.22
N THR A 291 11.99 -18.15 -29.74
CA THR A 291 13.00 -19.15 -29.39
C THR A 291 14.09 -18.54 -28.51
N PRO A 292 14.27 -19.00 -27.26
CA PRO A 292 15.34 -18.49 -26.38
C PRO A 292 16.74 -18.95 -26.81
N SER A 293 17.61 -17.97 -27.05
CA SER A 293 19.04 -18.19 -27.27
C SER A 293 19.81 -17.87 -25.98
N TRP A 294 20.40 -18.91 -25.36
CA TRP A 294 21.15 -18.80 -24.11
C TRP A 294 22.65 -18.68 -24.35
N SER A 295 23.33 -17.88 -23.53
CA SER A 295 24.79 -17.75 -23.52
C SER A 295 25.33 -17.43 -22.13
N SER A 296 26.64 -17.60 -21.95
CA SER A 296 27.36 -17.24 -20.72
C SER A 296 28.58 -16.42 -21.08
N GLU A 297 28.81 -15.34 -20.35
CA GLU A 297 29.89 -14.38 -20.58
C GLU A 297 31.28 -14.98 -20.26
N ASP A 298 31.33 -15.98 -19.37
CA ASP A 298 32.50 -16.84 -19.18
C ASP A 298 32.09 -18.30 -18.97
N SER A 299 32.18 -19.08 -20.05
CA SER A 299 31.92 -20.52 -20.08
C SER A 299 32.91 -21.35 -19.23
N LYS A 300 34.07 -20.80 -18.88
CA LYS A 300 35.05 -21.42 -17.97
C LYS A 300 34.64 -21.28 -16.50
N ILE A 301 33.72 -20.37 -16.17
CA ILE A 301 33.10 -20.25 -14.85
C ILE A 301 31.77 -21.01 -14.82
N VAL A 302 30.88 -20.79 -15.80
CA VAL A 302 29.59 -21.50 -15.95
C VAL A 302 29.23 -21.66 -17.42
N SER A 303 28.88 -22.88 -17.86
CA SER A 303 28.17 -23.08 -19.13
C SER A 303 26.65 -23.14 -18.91
N VAL A 304 25.89 -22.75 -19.93
CA VAL A 304 24.42 -22.81 -19.97
C VAL A 304 23.98 -23.63 -21.19
N ASP A 305 22.92 -24.43 -21.05
CA ASP A 305 22.31 -25.16 -22.17
C ASP A 305 21.09 -24.41 -22.75
N GLN A 306 20.56 -24.92 -23.87
CA GLN A 306 19.38 -24.37 -24.56
C GLN A 306 18.11 -24.27 -23.68
N ASN A 307 18.05 -24.97 -22.55
CA ASN A 307 16.93 -24.93 -21.62
C ASN A 307 17.14 -23.91 -20.48
N GLY A 308 18.31 -23.27 -20.38
CA GLY A 308 18.68 -22.42 -19.25
C GLY A 308 19.31 -23.16 -18.07
N THR A 309 19.74 -24.42 -18.25
CA THR A 309 20.41 -25.20 -17.19
C THR A 309 21.87 -24.76 -17.04
N LEU A 310 22.21 -24.23 -15.88
CA LEU A 310 23.56 -23.79 -15.55
C LEU A 310 24.42 -24.93 -15.01
N THR A 311 25.58 -25.15 -15.63
CA THR A 311 26.59 -26.12 -15.18
C THR A 311 27.82 -25.37 -14.65
N PRO A 312 28.10 -25.39 -13.33
CA PRO A 312 29.25 -24.67 -12.77
C PRO A 312 30.57 -25.40 -13.02
N VAL A 313 31.52 -24.70 -13.64
CA VAL A 313 32.81 -25.23 -14.12
C VAL A 313 33.95 -24.86 -13.17
N SER A 314 34.07 -23.58 -12.79
CA SER A 314 35.10 -23.10 -11.85
C SER A 314 34.56 -22.06 -10.86
N VAL A 315 35.33 -21.73 -9.83
CA VAL A 315 34.92 -20.74 -8.81
C VAL A 315 35.12 -19.33 -9.35
N GLY A 316 34.06 -18.54 -9.44
CA GLY A 316 34.12 -17.19 -9.98
C GLY A 316 32.76 -16.48 -9.97
N GLN A 317 32.67 -15.39 -10.73
CA GLN A 317 31.43 -14.68 -11.04
C GLN A 317 31.38 -14.45 -12.55
N THR A 318 30.20 -14.64 -13.16
CA THR A 318 29.96 -14.39 -14.58
C THR A 318 28.48 -14.01 -14.78
N ILE A 319 28.07 -13.71 -16.01
CA ILE A 319 26.69 -13.37 -16.38
C ILE A 319 26.15 -14.44 -17.33
N ALA A 320 25.01 -15.03 -16.98
CA ALA A 320 24.21 -15.81 -17.91
C ALA A 320 23.21 -14.87 -18.61
N ARG A 321 23.11 -15.00 -19.93
CA ARG A 321 22.35 -14.11 -20.82
C ARG A 321 21.33 -14.95 -21.59
N VAL A 322 20.12 -14.46 -21.78
CA VAL A 322 19.12 -15.05 -22.67
C VAL A 322 18.57 -13.99 -23.61
N LYS A 323 18.53 -14.29 -24.91
CA LYS A 323 17.97 -13.41 -25.95
C LYS A 323 16.73 -14.05 -26.55
N VAL A 324 15.64 -13.29 -26.65
CA VAL A 324 14.40 -13.69 -27.33
C VAL A 324 13.92 -12.49 -28.15
N ASN A 325 13.54 -12.70 -29.40
CA ASN A 325 12.96 -11.69 -30.29
C ASN A 325 13.71 -10.34 -30.24
N GLY A 326 15.03 -10.39 -30.36
CA GLY A 326 15.92 -9.21 -30.34
C GLY A 326 16.31 -8.68 -28.95
N LYS A 327 15.45 -8.81 -27.93
CA LYS A 327 15.70 -8.32 -26.55
C LYS A 327 16.47 -9.34 -25.70
N THR A 328 17.18 -8.86 -24.68
CA THR A 328 18.04 -9.68 -23.80
C THR A 328 17.69 -9.51 -22.33
N ALA A 329 17.70 -10.59 -21.56
CA ALA A 329 17.67 -10.57 -20.09
C ALA A 329 18.91 -11.25 -19.50
N GLU A 330 19.33 -10.84 -18.30
CA GLU A 330 20.62 -11.19 -17.71
C GLU A 330 20.49 -11.62 -16.24
N ALA A 331 21.32 -12.58 -15.83
CA ALA A 331 21.42 -13.04 -14.45
C ALA A 331 22.88 -13.18 -14.02
N LYS A 332 23.21 -12.59 -12.86
CA LYS A 332 24.54 -12.72 -12.26
C LYS A 332 24.71 -14.11 -11.64
N VAL A 333 25.67 -14.88 -12.13
CA VAL A 333 25.98 -16.21 -11.62
C VAL A 333 27.22 -16.17 -10.74
N VAL A 334 27.14 -16.72 -9.53
CA VAL A 334 28.24 -16.79 -8.57
C VAL A 334 28.53 -18.24 -8.20
N VAL A 335 29.66 -18.79 -8.63
CA VAL A 335 30.04 -20.18 -8.33
C VAL A 335 30.91 -20.25 -7.09
N LYS A 336 30.59 -21.15 -6.16
CA LYS A 336 31.34 -21.36 -4.91
C LYS A 336 31.80 -22.81 -4.76
N GLN A 337 32.86 -23.04 -4.00
CA GLN A 337 33.14 -24.37 -3.47
C GLN A 337 31.99 -24.81 -2.56
N PRO A 338 31.49 -26.06 -2.68
CA PRO A 338 30.68 -26.65 -1.62
C PRO A 338 31.40 -26.54 -0.27
N PHE A 339 30.66 -26.44 0.84
CA PHE A 339 31.25 -26.33 2.17
C PHE A 339 30.38 -26.96 3.25
N VAL A 340 31.01 -27.28 4.38
CA VAL A 340 30.32 -27.53 5.66
C VAL A 340 31.17 -26.95 6.80
N LYS A 341 30.52 -26.33 7.78
CA LYS A 341 31.15 -25.64 8.91
C LYS A 341 30.39 -25.94 10.22
N PHE A 342 31.13 -26.15 11.29
CA PHE A 342 30.58 -26.15 12.66
C PHE A 342 30.51 -24.72 13.21
N PRO A 343 29.59 -24.42 14.16
CA PRO A 343 29.48 -23.10 14.77
C PRO A 343 30.66 -22.76 15.71
N SER A 344 31.53 -23.73 16.01
CA SER A 344 32.79 -23.53 16.73
C SER A 344 33.75 -24.70 16.47
N LYS A 345 35.07 -24.45 16.49
CA LYS A 345 36.10 -25.51 16.40
C LYS A 345 36.05 -26.50 17.58
N THR A 346 35.60 -26.05 18.75
CA THR A 346 35.56 -26.85 19.99
C THR A 346 34.25 -26.68 20.76
N LYS A 347 33.88 -27.68 21.57
CA LYS A 347 32.74 -27.66 22.50
C LYS A 347 33.10 -28.46 23.76
N THR A 348 32.87 -27.89 24.94
CA THR A 348 32.90 -28.65 26.21
C THR A 348 31.50 -29.16 26.55
N LEU A 349 31.41 -30.42 26.99
CA LEU A 349 30.22 -31.07 27.54
C LEU A 349 30.57 -31.78 28.85
N TYR A 350 29.57 -32.15 29.64
CA TYR A 350 29.70 -32.96 30.86
C TYR A 350 29.07 -34.34 30.65
N LYS A 351 29.58 -35.39 31.33
CA LYS A 351 29.04 -36.76 31.21
C LYS A 351 27.52 -36.78 31.41
N GLY A 352 26.79 -37.32 30.44
CA GLY A 352 25.32 -37.38 30.40
C GLY A 352 24.63 -36.17 29.75
N GLU A 353 25.36 -35.18 29.25
CA GLU A 353 24.79 -34.09 28.43
C GLU A 353 24.65 -34.51 26.96
N THR A 354 23.64 -33.94 26.29
CA THR A 354 23.43 -34.04 24.85
C THR A 354 23.53 -32.66 24.19
N TYR A 355 23.89 -32.62 22.91
CA TYR A 355 24.09 -31.39 22.14
C TYR A 355 23.91 -31.67 20.64
N LYS A 356 23.04 -30.91 19.96
CA LYS A 356 22.96 -30.87 18.49
C LYS A 356 23.62 -29.59 18.00
N PRO A 357 24.70 -29.64 17.19
CA PRO A 357 25.30 -28.45 16.60
C PRO A 357 24.49 -27.96 15.41
N ALA A 358 24.20 -26.66 15.37
CA ALA A 358 23.70 -25.99 14.17
C ALA A 358 24.87 -25.80 13.19
N ILE A 359 25.05 -26.76 12.28
CA ILE A 359 26.03 -26.67 11.20
C ILE A 359 25.50 -25.80 10.06
N THR A 360 26.40 -25.12 9.34
CA THR A 360 26.09 -24.45 8.08
C THR A 360 26.80 -25.16 6.93
N TYR A 361 26.14 -25.27 5.79
CA TYR A 361 26.67 -25.96 4.60
C TYR A 361 26.07 -25.37 3.33
N GLY A 362 26.74 -25.61 2.21
CA GLY A 362 26.33 -25.18 0.88
C GLY A 362 26.76 -26.21 -0.16
N PRO A 363 25.92 -26.55 -1.16
CA PRO A 363 24.52 -26.15 -1.31
C PRO A 363 23.61 -26.74 -0.20
N ASN A 364 22.37 -26.25 -0.06
CA ASN A 364 21.41 -26.71 0.96
C ASN A 364 20.66 -27.99 0.51
N GLN A 365 21.43 -29.03 0.21
CA GLN A 365 20.94 -30.35 -0.24
C GLN A 365 21.88 -31.46 0.28
N GLY A 366 21.50 -32.72 0.07
CA GLY A 366 22.30 -33.89 0.44
C GLY A 366 22.21 -34.32 1.91
N THR A 367 22.55 -35.59 2.18
CA THR A 367 22.36 -36.22 3.50
C THR A 367 23.61 -36.14 4.36
N ALA A 368 23.51 -35.51 5.53
CA ALA A 368 24.61 -35.37 6.49
C ALA A 368 25.01 -36.70 7.13
N LYS A 369 26.21 -37.21 6.80
CA LYS A 369 26.78 -38.44 7.38
C LYS A 369 27.67 -38.10 8.59
N TRP A 370 27.30 -38.58 9.77
CA TRP A 370 27.93 -38.24 11.06
C TRP A 370 28.81 -39.37 11.61
N SER A 371 29.95 -39.02 12.22
CA SER A 371 30.82 -39.99 12.90
C SER A 371 31.52 -39.39 14.13
N SER A 372 32.02 -40.26 15.02
CA SER A 372 32.82 -39.90 16.20
C SER A 372 34.11 -40.69 16.20
N SER A 373 35.25 -40.00 16.39
CA SER A 373 36.56 -40.65 16.48
C SER A 373 36.74 -41.50 17.74
N LYS A 374 35.97 -41.25 18.82
CA LYS A 374 36.00 -42.01 20.08
C LYS A 374 34.59 -42.13 20.67
N LYS A 375 33.81 -43.08 20.16
CA LYS A 375 32.42 -43.40 20.59
C LYS A 375 32.28 -43.65 22.11
N SER A 376 33.35 -44.08 22.78
CA SER A 376 33.42 -44.28 24.24
C SER A 376 33.52 -42.98 25.06
N VAL A 377 33.94 -41.88 24.43
CA VAL A 377 34.02 -40.53 25.03
C VAL A 377 32.78 -39.73 24.66
N ALA A 378 32.43 -39.67 23.37
CA ALA A 378 31.19 -39.06 22.88
C ALA A 378 30.63 -39.83 21.69
N LYS A 379 29.32 -40.12 21.71
CA LYS A 379 28.57 -40.70 20.58
C LYS A 379 27.90 -39.58 19.77
N VAL A 380 27.56 -39.85 18.52
CA VAL A 380 26.68 -39.01 17.69
C VAL A 380 25.72 -39.91 16.91
N ASN A 381 24.46 -39.50 16.74
CA ASN A 381 23.48 -40.24 15.94
C ASN A 381 23.32 -39.64 14.52
N SER A 382 22.54 -40.31 13.66
CA SER A 382 22.25 -39.88 12.29
C SER A 382 21.63 -38.47 12.20
N LYS A 383 20.86 -38.05 13.23
CA LYS A 383 20.25 -36.72 13.34
C LYS A 383 21.22 -35.65 13.89
N GLY A 384 22.52 -35.95 14.00
CA GLY A 384 23.57 -35.04 14.46
C GLY A 384 23.59 -34.76 15.96
N GLN A 385 22.81 -35.49 16.77
CA GLN A 385 22.77 -35.30 18.22
C GLN A 385 23.95 -36.03 18.87
N ILE A 386 24.82 -35.26 19.53
CA ILE A 386 26.01 -35.71 20.23
C ILE A 386 25.65 -36.01 21.69
N THR A 387 26.16 -37.11 22.25
CA THR A 387 25.94 -37.52 23.65
C THR A 387 27.29 -37.77 24.34
N ALA A 388 27.53 -37.12 25.49
CA ALA A 388 28.78 -37.21 26.24
C ALA A 388 28.80 -38.41 27.22
N VAL A 389 29.77 -39.33 27.07
CA VAL A 389 29.77 -40.66 27.71
C VAL A 389 30.83 -40.81 28.82
N LYS A 390 32.09 -40.44 28.57
CA LYS A 390 33.23 -40.59 29.51
C LYS A 390 34.15 -39.37 29.42
N LYS A 391 34.82 -38.98 30.52
CA LYS A 391 35.84 -37.92 30.52
C LYS A 391 36.89 -38.21 29.45
N GLY A 392 37.21 -37.22 28.61
CA GLY A 392 38.18 -37.35 27.52
C GLY A 392 37.95 -36.33 26.41
N THR A 393 38.56 -36.57 25.25
CA THR A 393 38.31 -35.80 24.02
C THR A 393 37.94 -36.75 22.86
N ALA A 394 36.96 -36.35 22.07
CA ALA A 394 36.59 -37.00 20.80
C ALA A 394 36.43 -35.92 19.71
N TYR A 395 36.62 -36.29 18.45
CA TYR A 395 36.26 -35.43 17.32
C TYR A 395 34.96 -35.96 16.69
N ILE A 396 33.96 -35.10 16.59
CA ILE A 396 32.76 -35.36 15.80
C ILE A 396 33.01 -34.83 14.40
N THR A 397 32.80 -35.69 13.41
CA THR A 397 32.95 -35.35 11.99
C THR A 397 31.57 -35.37 11.35
N VAL A 398 31.31 -34.40 10.47
CA VAL A 398 30.18 -34.45 9.52
C VAL A 398 30.75 -34.45 8.11
N LYS A 399 30.19 -35.29 7.23
CA LYS A 399 30.38 -35.25 5.78
C LYS A 399 29.05 -34.90 5.11
N ILE A 400 29.07 -33.95 4.19
CA ILE A 400 27.93 -33.56 3.35
C ILE A 400 28.48 -32.89 2.08
N ASN A 401 27.85 -33.13 0.93
CA ASN A 401 28.21 -32.54 -0.37
C ASN A 401 29.70 -32.66 -0.72
N GLY A 402 30.24 -33.89 -0.59
CA GLY A 402 31.65 -34.23 -0.78
C GLY A 402 32.62 -33.71 0.30
N LYS A 403 32.28 -32.61 0.98
CA LYS A 403 33.14 -31.94 1.96
C LYS A 403 32.97 -32.54 3.36
N SER A 404 33.90 -32.18 4.26
CA SER A 404 33.85 -32.60 5.67
C SER A 404 34.29 -31.50 6.63
N ALA A 405 33.72 -31.50 7.83
CA ALA A 405 34.15 -30.66 8.94
C ALA A 405 34.32 -31.50 10.21
N LYS A 406 35.13 -31.01 11.16
CA LYS A 406 35.40 -31.67 12.46
C LYS A 406 35.21 -30.67 13.61
N GLN A 407 34.62 -31.12 14.71
CA GLN A 407 34.52 -30.37 15.97
C GLN A 407 35.10 -31.18 17.13
N LYS A 408 35.97 -30.55 17.94
CA LYS A 408 36.58 -31.14 19.14
C LYS A 408 35.59 -31.11 20.31
N ILE A 409 35.10 -32.28 20.72
CA ILE A 409 34.24 -32.44 21.90
C ILE A 409 35.11 -32.85 23.10
N THR A 410 35.20 -31.95 24.08
CA THR A 410 35.88 -32.21 25.36
C THR A 410 34.84 -32.56 26.42
N VAL A 411 34.87 -33.79 26.92
CA VAL A 411 33.95 -34.27 27.97
C VAL A 411 34.59 -34.18 29.34
N LYS A 412 33.92 -33.50 30.27
CA LYS A 412 34.29 -33.39 31.69
C LYS A 412 33.40 -34.31 32.56
N ASN A 413 33.89 -34.67 33.76
CA ASN A 413 33.08 -35.39 34.75
C ASN A 413 31.88 -34.54 35.18
N ALA A 414 30.70 -35.15 35.30
CA ALA A 414 29.50 -34.48 35.80
C ALA A 414 29.70 -33.92 37.22
N ILE A 415 29.11 -32.76 37.51
CA ILE A 415 29.26 -32.09 38.82
C ILE A 415 28.36 -32.77 39.85
N THR A 416 28.94 -33.65 40.67
CA THR A 416 28.28 -34.31 41.81
C THR A 416 28.52 -33.53 43.09
N LEU A 417 27.47 -32.91 43.63
CA LEU A 417 27.54 -32.10 44.85
C LEU A 417 27.30 -32.95 46.11
N LYS A 418 28.34 -33.11 46.95
CA LYS A 418 28.21 -33.72 48.28
C LYS A 418 27.24 -32.93 49.16
N LYS A 419 26.55 -33.60 50.09
CA LYS A 419 25.71 -32.95 51.12
C LYS A 419 26.58 -32.01 51.97
N PRO A 420 26.23 -30.73 52.19
CA PRO A 420 26.97 -29.84 53.09
C PRO A 420 27.04 -30.36 54.52
N GLN A 421 28.06 -29.97 55.27
CA GLN A 421 28.19 -30.23 56.70
C GLN A 421 28.12 -28.91 57.47
N ILE A 422 27.08 -28.73 58.30
CA ILE A 422 26.96 -27.56 59.18
C ILE A 422 27.94 -27.72 60.35
N THR A 423 29.01 -26.92 60.34
CA THR A 423 30.05 -26.96 61.38
C THR A 423 29.56 -26.27 62.65
N SER A 424 28.86 -25.14 62.53
CA SER A 424 28.48 -24.31 63.68
C SER A 424 27.08 -23.69 63.57
N VAL A 425 26.45 -23.53 64.74
CA VAL A 425 25.24 -22.74 64.96
C VAL A 425 25.42 -22.05 66.32
N LYS A 426 25.94 -20.82 66.34
CA LYS A 426 26.25 -20.08 67.58
C LYS A 426 25.44 -18.78 67.67
N LYS A 427 25.23 -18.26 68.88
CA LYS A 427 24.68 -16.91 69.13
C LYS A 427 25.56 -15.88 68.42
N ALA A 428 24.94 -14.95 67.71
CA ALA A 428 25.63 -13.90 66.93
C ALA A 428 25.21 -12.48 67.34
N SER A 429 24.03 -12.35 67.96
CA SER A 429 23.62 -11.18 68.73
C SER A 429 22.56 -11.61 69.75
N ARG A 430 22.00 -10.66 70.53
CA ARG A 430 20.87 -10.92 71.43
C ARG A 430 19.68 -11.62 70.75
N ALA A 431 19.46 -11.42 69.44
CA ALA A 431 18.32 -11.96 68.70
C ALA A 431 18.72 -12.64 67.37
N SER A 432 19.94 -13.18 67.24
CA SER A 432 20.35 -13.91 66.04
C SER A 432 21.33 -15.07 66.28
N LEU A 433 21.28 -16.06 65.38
CA LEU A 433 22.18 -17.21 65.30
C LEU A 433 23.00 -17.13 63.99
N LYS A 434 24.32 -17.30 64.07
CA LYS A 434 25.20 -17.48 62.90
C LYS A 434 25.39 -18.96 62.64
N ILE A 435 25.02 -19.38 61.43
CA ILE A 435 25.14 -20.74 60.91
C ILE A 435 26.32 -20.78 59.95
N THR A 436 27.17 -21.80 60.05
CA THR A 436 28.37 -21.97 59.21
C THR A 436 28.51 -23.42 58.77
N TRP A 437 28.97 -23.64 57.54
CA TRP A 437 29.16 -24.98 56.95
C TRP A 437 30.47 -25.09 56.15
N LYS A 438 30.95 -26.33 55.91
CA LYS A 438 32.11 -26.57 55.02
C LYS A 438 31.76 -26.23 53.56
N LYS A 439 32.72 -25.65 52.82
CA LYS A 439 32.63 -25.40 51.37
C LYS A 439 32.49 -26.73 50.64
N VAL A 440 31.52 -26.85 49.73
CA VAL A 440 31.32 -28.03 48.87
C VAL A 440 31.97 -27.76 47.51
N SER A 441 32.86 -28.64 47.06
CA SER A 441 33.48 -28.52 45.74
C SER A 441 32.45 -28.55 44.61
N GLY A 442 32.63 -27.73 43.59
CA GLY A 442 31.69 -27.54 42.48
C GLY A 442 30.43 -26.73 42.80
N ALA A 443 30.20 -26.34 44.07
CA ALA A 443 29.06 -25.50 44.46
C ALA A 443 29.39 -24.00 44.32
N ASN A 444 28.50 -23.24 43.69
CA ASN A 444 28.62 -21.77 43.53
C ASN A 444 27.60 -20.99 44.37
N LYS A 445 26.62 -21.66 44.97
CA LYS A 445 25.69 -21.12 45.96
C LYS A 445 25.12 -22.20 46.88
N TYR A 446 24.50 -21.78 47.96
CA TYR A 446 23.86 -22.62 48.96
C TYR A 446 22.44 -22.12 49.25
N TYR A 447 21.58 -23.06 49.64
CA TYR A 447 20.23 -22.78 50.13
C TYR A 447 20.16 -23.18 51.60
N LEU A 448 19.91 -22.20 52.48
CA LEU A 448 19.66 -22.43 53.90
C LEU A 448 18.15 -22.63 54.10
N TYR A 449 17.81 -23.66 54.86
CA TYR A 449 16.46 -23.99 55.31
C TYR A 449 16.42 -24.13 56.83
N ARG A 450 15.23 -23.99 57.41
CA ARG A 450 14.98 -24.02 58.86
C ARG A 450 13.66 -24.73 59.18
N SER A 451 13.61 -25.44 60.29
CA SER A 451 12.38 -25.91 60.94
C SER A 451 12.43 -25.62 62.44
N THR A 452 11.28 -25.65 63.12
CA THR A 452 11.17 -25.54 64.59
C THR A 452 11.27 -26.89 65.30
N THR A 453 11.14 -28.00 64.58
CA THR A 453 11.32 -29.37 65.08
C THR A 453 12.29 -30.17 64.20
N LYS A 454 12.92 -31.21 64.75
CA LYS A 454 13.98 -32.01 64.10
C LYS A 454 13.53 -32.66 62.78
N LYS A 455 12.27 -33.08 62.67
CA LYS A 455 11.69 -33.71 61.46
C LYS A 455 10.83 -32.74 60.61
N GLY A 456 10.38 -31.61 61.15
CA GLY A 456 9.31 -30.76 60.58
C GLY A 456 9.58 -30.11 59.21
N LYS A 457 8.52 -29.44 58.69
CA LYS A 457 8.49 -28.73 57.39
C LYS A 457 9.63 -27.70 57.32
N LYS A 458 10.46 -27.81 56.28
CA LYS A 458 11.69 -27.04 56.10
C LYS A 458 11.40 -25.78 55.28
N THR A 459 11.28 -24.63 55.94
CA THR A 459 11.11 -23.35 55.24
C THR A 459 12.46 -22.84 54.75
N LYS A 460 12.51 -22.33 53.52
CA LYS A 460 13.73 -21.70 52.98
C LYS A 460 13.96 -20.37 53.71
N VAL A 461 15.17 -20.12 54.18
CA VAL A 461 15.58 -18.88 54.86
C VAL A 461 16.38 -17.97 53.93
N ALA A 462 17.30 -18.54 53.14
CA ALA A 462 18.20 -17.75 52.30
C ALA A 462 18.74 -18.52 51.09
N THR A 463 19.18 -17.77 50.08
CA THR A 463 20.18 -18.20 49.09
C THR A 463 21.45 -17.40 49.37
N VAL A 464 22.62 -18.03 49.45
CA VAL A 464 23.90 -17.33 49.67
C VAL A 464 25.01 -17.89 48.77
N LYS A 465 25.98 -17.06 48.37
CA LYS A 465 27.20 -17.53 47.68
C LYS A 465 28.23 -18.12 48.66
N GLY A 466 28.39 -17.49 49.82
CA GLY A 466 29.32 -17.90 50.89
C GLY A 466 28.83 -19.08 51.76
N THR A 467 29.65 -19.44 52.74
CA THR A 467 29.49 -20.63 53.62
C THR A 467 28.92 -20.31 55.01
N THR A 468 28.34 -19.13 55.20
CA THR A 468 27.75 -18.70 56.47
C THR A 468 26.52 -17.81 56.25
N TYR A 469 25.63 -17.74 57.25
CA TYR A 469 24.46 -16.86 57.27
C TYR A 469 24.02 -16.57 58.70
N THR A 470 23.54 -15.34 58.97
CA THR A 470 23.03 -14.93 60.29
C THR A 470 21.50 -14.85 60.28
N HIS A 471 20.84 -15.82 60.90
CA HIS A 471 19.38 -15.89 61.01
C HIS A 471 18.89 -15.12 62.25
N LYS A 472 18.09 -14.08 62.05
CA LYS A 472 17.38 -13.34 63.11
C LYS A 472 16.19 -14.18 63.62
N TYR A 473 16.07 -14.35 64.93
CA TYR A 473 15.13 -15.28 65.57
C TYR A 473 14.07 -14.60 66.45
N ILE A 474 13.12 -15.39 66.94
CA ILE A 474 12.20 -15.08 68.06
C ILE A 474 12.63 -15.93 69.27
N ALA A 475 12.47 -15.41 70.50
CA ALA A 475 12.87 -16.12 71.72
C ALA A 475 12.03 -17.38 72.00
N GLY A 476 12.50 -18.23 72.92
CA GLY A 476 11.87 -19.49 73.35
C GLY A 476 11.77 -20.60 72.30
N ARG A 477 12.58 -20.56 71.23
CA ARG A 477 12.50 -21.52 70.11
C ARG A 477 13.85 -22.18 69.81
N ARG A 478 13.85 -23.52 69.77
CA ARG A 478 14.88 -24.29 69.07
C ARG A 478 14.66 -24.15 67.56
N TYR A 479 15.74 -23.89 66.83
CA TYR A 479 15.74 -23.82 65.38
C TYR A 479 16.70 -24.84 64.80
N TYR A 480 16.19 -25.70 63.92
CA TYR A 480 16.91 -26.76 63.24
C TYR A 480 17.24 -26.31 61.82
N TYR A 481 18.52 -26.32 61.44
CA TYR A 481 18.98 -25.80 60.15
C TYR A 481 19.41 -26.94 59.22
N HIS A 482 19.16 -26.74 57.93
CA HIS A 482 19.61 -27.63 56.85
C HIS A 482 20.15 -26.79 55.69
N VAL A 483 21.23 -27.25 55.06
CA VAL A 483 21.83 -26.58 53.90
C VAL A 483 21.84 -27.53 52.69
N LYS A 484 21.47 -27.04 51.51
CA LYS A 484 21.75 -27.69 50.22
C LYS A 484 22.85 -26.92 49.50
N ALA A 485 23.86 -27.62 48.97
CA ALA A 485 24.77 -27.05 47.98
C ALA A 485 24.08 -27.00 46.61
N ALA A 486 24.42 -26.01 45.80
CA ALA A 486 23.92 -25.87 44.44
C ALA A 486 25.00 -25.36 43.48
N SER A 487 24.85 -25.77 42.22
CA SER A 487 25.70 -25.32 41.11
C SER A 487 24.80 -24.93 39.94
N THR A 488 25.00 -23.72 39.43
CA THR A 488 24.51 -23.30 38.12
C THR A 488 25.67 -23.28 37.14
N ASN A 489 25.83 -24.40 36.43
CA ASN A 489 26.60 -24.41 35.19
C ASN A 489 25.68 -23.88 34.05
N LYS A 490 26.26 -23.35 32.97
CA LYS A 490 25.54 -22.66 31.87
C LYS A 490 24.45 -23.53 31.19
N TYR A 491 24.48 -24.86 31.39
CA TYR A 491 23.60 -25.81 30.71
C TYR A 491 22.78 -26.73 31.64
N LYS A 492 23.03 -26.75 32.96
CA LYS A 492 22.18 -27.50 33.91
C LYS A 492 22.33 -27.03 35.36
N TYR A 493 21.21 -26.99 36.07
CA TYR A 493 21.14 -26.77 37.50
C TYR A 493 21.23 -28.10 38.26
N LYS A 494 22.05 -28.15 39.31
CA LYS A 494 22.18 -29.30 40.22
C LYS A 494 22.17 -28.83 41.67
N THR A 495 21.52 -29.62 42.55
CA THR A 495 21.59 -29.44 44.01
C THR A 495 21.98 -30.74 44.69
N SER A 496 22.72 -30.67 45.79
CA SER A 496 22.91 -31.80 46.70
C SER A 496 21.60 -32.19 47.40
N GLY A 497 21.60 -33.33 48.11
CA GLY A 497 20.65 -33.54 49.21
C GLY A 497 20.86 -32.52 50.35
N TYR A 498 19.93 -32.48 51.31
CA TYR A 498 20.10 -31.68 52.53
C TYR A 498 21.30 -32.16 53.37
N SER A 499 21.93 -31.23 54.09
CA SER A 499 22.81 -31.55 55.21
C SER A 499 22.07 -32.31 56.31
N ALA A 500 22.84 -32.98 57.17
CA ALA A 500 22.38 -33.35 58.50
C ALA A 500 21.82 -32.10 59.22
N SER A 501 20.85 -32.31 60.11
CA SER A 501 20.24 -31.23 60.90
C SER A 501 21.20 -30.81 62.01
N LYS A 502 21.47 -29.51 62.14
CA LYS A 502 22.14 -28.94 63.32
C LYS A 502 21.27 -27.84 63.90
N TYR A 503 21.09 -27.85 65.23
CA TYR A 503 20.16 -26.93 65.90
C TYR A 503 20.89 -25.83 66.66
N GLY A 504 20.20 -24.71 66.86
CA GLY A 504 20.55 -23.66 67.81
C GLY A 504 19.37 -23.38 68.76
N LYS A 505 19.67 -23.05 70.00
CA LYS A 505 18.69 -22.46 70.93
C LYS A 505 18.66 -20.94 70.68
N SER A 506 17.48 -20.33 70.65
CA SER A 506 17.37 -18.89 70.94
C SER A 506 17.68 -18.63 72.42
N ALA A 507 17.73 -17.36 72.85
CA ALA A 507 17.43 -17.04 74.24
C ALA A 507 15.98 -17.47 74.58
N ASP A 508 15.69 -17.81 75.84
CA ASP A 508 14.31 -18.11 76.28
C ASP A 508 13.52 -16.80 76.49
N THR A 509 14.17 -15.77 77.01
CA THR A 509 13.60 -14.43 77.30
C THR A 509 14.29 -13.33 76.47
N MET A 510 13.54 -12.28 76.15
CA MET A 510 14.03 -11.03 75.59
C MET A 510 13.49 -9.85 76.41
N THR A 511 14.36 -8.97 76.89
CA THR A 511 14.00 -7.78 77.70
C THR A 511 14.76 -6.53 77.23
N VAL A 512 14.13 -5.38 77.37
CA VAL A 512 14.71 -4.04 77.25
C VAL A 512 14.98 -3.55 78.67
N SER A 513 16.17 -3.03 78.96
CA SER A 513 16.40 -2.34 80.23
C SER A 513 15.68 -1.00 80.18
N THR A 514 14.77 -0.78 81.13
CA THR A 514 13.82 0.34 81.13
C THR A 514 13.67 0.80 82.58
N PRO A 515 13.96 2.08 82.92
CA PRO A 515 13.73 2.58 84.26
C PRO A 515 12.24 2.53 84.59
N TYR A 516 11.91 2.53 85.89
CA TYR A 516 10.54 2.54 86.36
C TYR A 516 10.12 3.98 86.72
N ILE A 517 8.87 4.34 86.43
CA ILE A 517 8.24 5.61 86.80
C ILE A 517 6.83 5.28 87.28
N ASN A 518 6.51 5.69 88.51
CA ASN A 518 5.19 5.57 89.10
C ASN A 518 4.41 6.87 88.85
N GLN A 519 3.23 6.78 88.23
CA GLN A 519 2.42 7.96 87.87
C GLN A 519 1.86 8.70 89.10
N VAL A 520 1.52 7.96 90.17
CA VAL A 520 0.95 8.48 91.41
C VAL A 520 2.01 9.17 92.27
N GLN A 521 3.18 8.56 92.46
CA GLN A 521 4.32 9.20 93.15
C GLN A 521 4.80 10.46 92.41
N GLY A 522 4.61 10.51 91.09
CA GLY A 522 4.84 11.68 90.26
C GLY A 522 3.77 12.78 90.34
N GLY A 523 2.73 12.60 91.15
CA GLY A 523 1.61 13.54 91.29
C GLY A 523 0.66 13.61 90.08
N ALA A 524 0.73 12.65 89.15
CA ALA A 524 -0.04 12.63 87.92
C ALA A 524 -0.88 11.34 87.81
N VAL A 525 -1.94 11.30 88.61
CA VAL A 525 -2.80 10.11 88.77
C VAL A 525 -3.42 9.57 87.48
N GLN A 526 -3.56 10.38 86.42
CA GLN A 526 -4.05 9.95 85.09
C GLN A 526 -2.93 9.89 84.02
N GLY A 527 -1.67 10.16 84.37
CA GLY A 527 -0.56 10.34 83.41
C GLY A 527 0.07 9.05 82.84
N CYS A 528 -0.70 7.98 82.63
CA CYS A 528 -0.17 6.64 82.30
C CYS A 528 0.54 6.57 80.93
N GLU A 529 0.05 7.30 79.93
CA GLU A 529 0.69 7.48 78.62
C GLU A 529 2.03 8.19 78.73
N GLY A 530 2.08 9.28 79.49
CA GLY A 530 3.28 10.08 79.69
C GLY A 530 4.34 9.33 80.47
N ALA A 531 3.96 8.61 81.53
CA ALA A 531 4.88 7.78 82.29
C ALA A 531 5.43 6.63 81.43
N SER A 532 4.58 5.97 80.64
CA SER A 532 5.01 4.92 79.73
C SER A 532 5.91 5.43 78.59
N LEU A 533 5.57 6.56 77.97
CA LEU A 533 6.42 7.16 76.94
C LEU A 533 7.76 7.62 77.52
N LEU A 534 7.79 8.22 78.72
CA LEU A 534 9.03 8.63 79.36
C LEU A 534 9.89 7.43 79.75
N MET A 535 9.31 6.37 80.33
CA MET A 535 10.03 5.10 80.57
C MET A 535 10.66 4.57 79.28
N ALA A 536 9.90 4.56 78.18
CA ALA A 536 10.35 4.11 76.87
C ALA A 536 11.43 5.01 76.23
N LEU A 537 11.39 6.33 76.46
CA LEU A 537 12.42 7.29 76.02
C LEU A 537 13.71 7.19 76.84
N LYS A 538 13.62 7.12 78.18
CA LYS A 538 14.78 6.97 79.07
C LYS A 538 15.51 5.63 78.83
N ALA A 539 14.77 4.54 78.57
CA ALA A 539 15.31 3.25 78.14
C ALA A 539 16.13 3.27 76.84
N LYS A 540 16.05 4.38 76.09
CA LYS A 540 16.77 4.62 74.84
C LYS A 540 17.80 5.74 74.93
N GLY A 541 17.93 6.39 76.09
CA GLY A 541 18.82 7.54 76.31
C GLY A 541 18.35 8.83 75.63
N TYR A 542 17.07 8.93 75.23
CA TYR A 542 16.57 10.09 74.48
C TYR A 542 16.22 11.31 75.34
N THR A 543 16.11 11.15 76.66
CA THR A 543 15.96 12.26 77.61
C THR A 543 16.29 11.80 79.03
N ASN A 544 16.73 12.71 79.89
CA ASN A 544 16.85 12.49 81.34
C ASN A 544 15.78 13.24 82.15
N MET A 545 14.96 14.08 81.51
CA MET A 545 13.97 15.03 82.06
C MET A 545 13.12 14.49 83.23
N GLY A 546 12.77 15.37 84.18
CA GLY A 546 11.85 15.05 85.27
C GLY A 546 10.47 14.66 84.75
N TYR A 547 9.75 13.82 85.50
CA TYR A 547 8.45 13.33 85.04
C TYR A 547 7.41 14.45 84.96
N ARG A 548 7.40 15.38 85.92
CA ARG A 548 6.48 16.53 85.92
C ARG A 548 6.73 17.46 84.73
N ASP A 549 7.99 17.79 84.45
CA ASP A 549 8.39 18.65 83.31
C ASP A 549 8.01 18.02 81.96
N PHE A 550 8.18 16.69 81.86
CA PHE A 550 7.77 15.92 80.69
C PHE A 550 6.24 15.84 80.50
N LEU A 551 5.45 15.97 81.56
CA LEU A 551 3.99 16.14 81.42
C LEU A 551 3.62 17.58 81.08
N ASN A 552 4.28 18.56 81.68
CA ASN A 552 4.04 19.98 81.40
C ASN A 552 4.26 20.35 79.92
N GLY A 553 5.19 19.67 79.24
CA GLY A 553 5.44 19.87 77.81
C GLY A 553 4.49 19.10 76.86
N MET A 554 3.61 18.24 77.38
CA MET A 554 2.68 17.42 76.58
C MET A 554 1.53 18.26 76.03
N PRO A 555 1.15 18.12 74.73
CA PRO A 555 -0.01 18.83 74.20
C PRO A 555 -1.30 18.39 74.88
N THR A 556 -2.21 19.33 75.14
CA THR A 556 -3.57 19.10 75.64
C THR A 556 -4.59 19.44 74.56
N SER A 557 -5.80 18.86 74.63
CA SER A 557 -6.93 19.21 73.76
C SER A 557 -8.24 19.21 74.55
N LYS A 558 -9.17 20.10 74.17
CA LYS A 558 -10.49 20.19 74.83
C LYS A 558 -11.40 19.00 74.48
N ASN A 559 -11.23 18.43 73.28
CA ASN A 559 -12.17 17.42 72.74
C ASN A 559 -11.58 16.41 71.75
N ASN A 560 -10.34 16.56 71.25
CA ASN A 560 -9.74 15.61 70.30
C ASN A 560 -8.47 14.93 70.86
N PRO A 561 -8.52 13.63 71.20
CA PRO A 561 -7.38 12.94 71.82
C PRO A 561 -6.24 12.71 70.80
N ARG A 562 -6.50 12.93 69.51
CA ARG A 562 -5.51 12.80 68.41
C ARG A 562 -4.68 14.08 68.20
N GLU A 563 -4.98 15.14 68.95
CA GLU A 563 -4.21 16.38 69.01
C GLU A 563 -3.46 16.54 70.34
N GLY A 564 -4.08 16.15 71.46
CA GLY A 564 -3.48 16.25 72.79
C GLY A 564 -4.28 15.51 73.87
N PHE A 565 -3.77 15.53 75.11
CA PHE A 565 -4.41 14.92 76.28
C PHE A 565 -5.71 15.64 76.65
N ILE A 566 -6.79 14.90 76.89
CA ILE A 566 -8.10 15.44 77.29
C ILE A 566 -8.26 15.41 78.82
N TYR A 567 -8.91 16.44 79.36
CA TYR A 567 -9.11 16.70 80.79
C TYR A 567 -7.77 17.02 81.48
N SER A 568 -7.40 16.32 82.56
CA SER A 568 -6.18 16.60 83.33
C SER A 568 -5.42 15.32 83.68
N MET A 569 -4.10 15.37 83.57
CA MET A 569 -3.19 14.31 84.02
C MET A 569 -3.05 14.26 85.55
N PHE A 570 -3.34 15.38 86.22
CA PHE A 570 -2.98 15.64 87.63
C PHE A 570 -4.17 15.56 88.60
N SER A 571 -5.41 15.67 88.13
CA SER A 571 -6.58 15.61 89.01
C SER A 571 -7.11 14.18 89.17
N ASN A 572 -7.67 13.87 90.34
CA ASN A 572 -8.63 12.77 90.45
C ASN A 572 -9.80 13.02 89.47
N ASN A 573 -10.35 11.94 88.91
CA ASN A 573 -11.37 11.99 87.85
C ASN A 573 -12.78 12.11 88.45
N PRO A 574 -13.46 13.26 88.38
CA PRO A 574 -14.76 13.45 89.02
C PRO A 574 -15.94 13.06 88.10
N THR A 575 -15.71 12.92 86.79
CA THR A 575 -16.76 12.94 85.77
C THR A 575 -17.05 11.57 85.13
N ASN A 576 -16.32 10.52 85.50
CA ASN A 576 -16.47 9.16 84.92
C ASN A 576 -16.31 9.16 83.37
N GLN A 577 -15.40 10.03 82.92
CA GLN A 577 -14.92 10.18 81.53
C GLN A 577 -13.50 9.61 81.43
N VAL A 578 -13.01 9.31 80.22
CA VAL A 578 -11.64 8.78 80.06
C VAL A 578 -10.68 9.96 79.87
N HIS A 579 -9.73 10.10 80.79
CA HIS A 579 -8.60 11.02 80.70
C HIS A 579 -7.51 10.30 79.87
N TRP A 580 -7.19 10.79 78.67
CA TRP A 580 -6.25 10.10 77.77
C TRP A 580 -5.70 10.99 76.65
N ILE A 581 -4.65 10.49 75.99
CA ILE A 581 -4.11 10.97 74.72
C ILE A 581 -3.99 9.81 73.73
N ASP A 582 -4.35 9.99 72.46
CA ASP A 582 -4.29 8.92 71.45
C ASP A 582 -2.87 8.75 70.87
N THR A 583 -2.60 7.57 70.32
CA THR A 583 -1.28 7.17 69.80
C THR A 583 -0.63 8.14 68.80
N PRO A 584 -1.33 8.88 67.92
CA PRO A 584 -0.68 9.81 67.00
C PRO A 584 -0.11 11.02 67.74
N ALA A 585 -0.87 11.59 68.68
CA ALA A 585 -0.45 12.74 69.48
C ALA A 585 0.65 12.34 70.46
N LEU A 586 0.53 11.18 71.12
CA LEU A 586 1.59 10.64 71.99
C LEU A 586 2.89 10.38 71.20
N ALA A 587 2.79 9.82 70.00
CA ALA A 587 3.95 9.61 69.14
C ALA A 587 4.53 10.92 68.60
N ALA A 588 3.69 11.90 68.24
CA ALA A 588 4.12 13.23 67.81
C ALA A 588 4.84 13.98 68.94
N TYR A 589 4.35 13.88 70.17
CA TYR A 589 5.03 14.42 71.34
C TYR A 589 6.38 13.74 71.59
N GLY A 590 6.42 12.40 71.57
CA GLY A 590 7.64 11.63 71.74
C GLY A 590 8.72 11.92 70.67
N LYS A 591 8.33 12.29 69.45
CA LYS A 591 9.27 12.70 68.39
C LYS A 591 10.09 13.94 68.72
N LYS A 592 9.64 14.80 69.65
CA LYS A 592 10.44 15.94 70.15
C LYS A 592 11.74 15.51 70.84
N PHE A 593 11.79 14.27 71.36
CA PHE A 593 12.92 13.75 72.14
C PHE A 593 13.74 12.68 71.39
N GLY A 594 13.12 11.94 70.47
CA GLY A 594 13.81 10.83 69.82
C GLY A 594 12.99 10.09 68.77
N LYS A 595 13.47 8.89 68.39
CA LYS A 595 12.90 8.12 67.27
C LYS A 595 11.64 7.36 67.69
N VAL A 596 10.53 8.10 67.80
CA VAL A 596 9.21 7.61 68.20
C VAL A 596 8.28 7.46 66.99
N GLU A 597 7.54 6.36 66.93
CA GLU A 597 6.62 6.04 65.82
C GLU A 597 5.34 5.38 66.35
N ASP A 598 4.18 5.89 65.95
CA ASP A 598 2.90 5.19 66.09
C ASP A 598 2.92 3.95 65.19
N ILE A 599 2.77 2.77 65.79
CA ILE A 599 2.71 1.48 65.10
C ILE A 599 1.38 0.78 65.37
N SER A 600 0.31 1.55 65.58
CA SER A 600 -1.03 1.01 65.79
C SER A 600 -1.48 0.12 64.63
N GLY A 601 -2.20 -0.95 64.97
CA GLY A 601 -2.46 -2.08 64.06
C GLY A 601 -1.33 -3.12 64.02
N ALA A 602 -0.17 -2.88 64.65
CA ALA A 602 0.91 -3.86 64.72
C ALA A 602 0.47 -5.21 65.29
N SER A 603 0.83 -6.29 64.62
CA SER A 603 0.63 -7.64 65.19
C SER A 603 1.57 -7.88 66.37
N ILE A 604 1.19 -8.84 67.22
CA ILE A 604 2.05 -9.41 68.28
C ILE A 604 3.44 -9.82 67.77
N SER A 605 3.55 -10.26 66.51
CA SER A 605 4.85 -10.59 65.89
C SER A 605 5.70 -9.35 65.59
N LYS A 606 5.09 -8.21 65.27
CA LYS A 606 5.75 -6.90 65.11
C LYS A 606 6.19 -6.34 66.47
N LEU A 607 5.39 -6.47 67.53
CA LEU A 607 5.82 -6.12 68.90
C LEU A 607 7.09 -6.89 69.31
N LYS A 608 7.06 -8.23 69.19
CA LYS A 608 8.21 -9.11 69.48
C LYS A 608 9.43 -8.80 68.60
N TYR A 609 9.22 -8.33 67.37
CA TYR A 609 10.27 -7.91 66.43
C TYR A 609 11.00 -6.62 66.88
N GLU A 610 10.31 -5.68 67.53
CA GLU A 610 10.92 -4.46 68.07
C GLU A 610 11.63 -4.74 69.41
N ILE A 611 11.00 -5.50 70.32
CA ILE A 611 11.64 -5.95 71.58
C ILE A 611 12.97 -6.69 71.31
N ASN A 612 13.01 -7.50 70.24
CA ASN A 612 14.24 -8.18 69.79
C ASN A 612 15.36 -7.24 69.31
N ARG A 613 15.08 -5.96 69.08
CA ARG A 613 16.02 -4.89 68.68
C ARG A 613 16.39 -3.94 69.83
N ASN A 614 15.99 -4.23 71.06
CA ASN A 614 16.14 -3.33 72.21
C ASN A 614 15.37 -2.01 72.00
N ARG A 615 14.05 -2.16 71.79
CA ARG A 615 13.09 -1.08 71.56
C ARG A 615 11.85 -1.34 72.43
N PRO A 616 11.58 -0.53 73.45
CA PRO A 616 10.36 -0.63 74.22
C PRO A 616 9.17 -0.15 73.37
N VAL A 617 7.98 -0.62 73.72
CA VAL A 617 6.74 -0.23 73.03
C VAL A 617 5.71 0.16 74.07
N VAL A 618 5.25 1.41 74.05
CA VAL A 618 4.06 1.83 74.78
C VAL A 618 2.85 1.15 74.14
N VAL A 619 2.04 0.45 74.93
CA VAL A 619 0.86 -0.29 74.45
C VAL A 619 -0.37 0.10 75.26
N TYR A 620 -1.46 0.36 74.55
CA TYR A 620 -2.74 0.69 75.15
C TYR A 620 -3.48 -0.61 75.42
N VAL A 621 -3.91 -0.75 76.68
CA VAL A 621 -4.44 -1.96 77.29
C VAL A 621 -5.58 -1.56 78.23
N THR A 622 -5.92 -2.41 79.19
CA THR A 622 -6.91 -2.13 80.23
C THR A 622 -6.27 -2.29 81.60
N ALA A 623 -6.84 -1.64 82.62
CA ALA A 623 -6.40 -1.81 84.00
C ALA A 623 -6.40 -3.31 84.38
N MET A 624 -5.25 -3.79 84.89
CA MET A 624 -4.99 -5.21 85.22
C MET A 624 -5.24 -6.23 84.09
N PHE A 625 -5.30 -5.80 82.82
CA PHE A 625 -5.61 -6.65 81.66
C PHE A 625 -6.98 -7.34 81.74
N ASN A 626 -7.94 -6.68 82.40
CA ASN A 626 -9.35 -7.08 82.43
C ASN A 626 -10.05 -6.87 81.07
N THR A 627 -11.22 -7.48 80.87
CA THR A 627 -12.01 -7.31 79.64
C THR A 627 -12.28 -5.82 79.33
N PRO A 628 -12.09 -5.35 78.08
CA PRO A 628 -12.38 -3.97 77.69
C PRO A 628 -13.86 -3.60 77.86
N GLN A 629 -14.12 -2.59 78.68
CA GLN A 629 -15.46 -2.07 78.96
C GLN A 629 -15.75 -0.86 78.04
N TRP A 630 -16.07 -1.13 76.77
CA TRP A 630 -16.26 -0.10 75.75
C TRP A 630 -17.36 0.91 76.11
N LYS A 631 -17.07 2.20 75.90
CA LYS A 631 -18.03 3.31 75.95
C LYS A 631 -17.82 4.20 74.71
N LYS A 632 -18.92 4.74 74.15
CA LYS A 632 -18.90 5.62 72.97
C LYS A 632 -18.79 7.07 73.43
N TYR A 633 -17.90 7.82 72.80
CA TYR A 633 -17.69 9.26 73.00
C TYR A 633 -17.76 9.97 71.64
N SER A 634 -17.78 11.32 71.64
CA SER A 634 -17.78 12.13 70.41
C SER A 634 -16.56 11.86 69.52
N TYR A 635 -15.41 11.58 70.12
CA TYR A 635 -14.15 11.20 69.45
C TYR A 635 -14.00 9.67 69.19
N GLY A 636 -15.08 8.89 69.33
CA GLY A 636 -15.12 7.46 69.03
C GLY A 636 -15.27 6.55 70.25
N SER A 637 -15.14 5.23 70.04
CA SER A 637 -15.27 4.22 71.10
C SER A 637 -13.92 3.91 71.75
N ILE A 638 -13.86 3.96 73.07
CA ILE A 638 -12.67 3.61 73.88
C ILE A 638 -13.13 2.92 75.19
N PRO A 639 -12.35 2.00 75.78
CA PRO A 639 -12.76 1.37 77.05
C PRO A 639 -12.77 2.37 78.22
N LYS A 640 -13.79 2.36 79.07
CA LYS A 640 -13.81 3.16 80.31
C LYS A 640 -12.73 2.73 81.31
N ASN A 641 -12.22 1.51 81.17
CA ASN A 641 -11.13 0.92 81.94
C ASN A 641 -9.79 0.90 81.16
N LEU A 642 -9.59 1.88 80.25
CA LEU A 642 -8.33 2.08 79.52
C LEU A 642 -7.15 2.20 80.51
N HIS A 643 -5.99 1.66 80.12
CA HIS A 643 -4.72 1.87 80.79
C HIS A 643 -3.58 1.79 79.78
N VAL A 644 -2.45 2.46 80.03
CA VAL A 644 -1.33 2.49 79.07
C VAL A 644 -0.01 2.16 79.76
N VAL A 645 0.65 1.12 79.25
CA VAL A 645 1.82 0.50 79.87
C VAL A 645 2.99 0.36 78.90
N THR A 646 4.20 0.25 79.41
CA THR A 646 5.38 -0.01 78.57
C THR A 646 5.63 -1.51 78.43
N LEU A 647 5.43 -2.07 77.25
CA LEU A 647 5.94 -3.40 76.92
C LEU A 647 7.47 -3.35 76.81
N VAL A 648 8.13 -4.05 77.74
CA VAL A 648 9.60 -4.09 77.86
C VAL A 648 10.19 -5.49 77.62
N GLY A 649 9.38 -6.55 77.51
CA GLY A 649 9.92 -7.89 77.27
C GLY A 649 8.91 -8.99 76.98
N TYR A 650 9.41 -10.17 76.65
CA TYR A 650 8.63 -11.41 76.63
C TYR A 650 9.53 -12.63 76.88
N ASN A 651 8.96 -13.67 77.47
CA ASN A 651 9.53 -15.00 77.57
C ASN A 651 8.85 -15.88 76.51
N GLY A 652 9.61 -16.31 75.50
CA GLY A 652 9.08 -17.08 74.39
C GLY A 652 8.77 -18.54 74.74
N ARG A 653 9.25 -19.03 75.89
CA ARG A 653 9.09 -20.41 76.37
C ARG A 653 7.89 -20.56 77.31
N THR A 654 7.66 -19.61 78.21
CA THR A 654 6.46 -19.56 79.07
C THR A 654 5.30 -18.76 78.44
N GLY A 655 5.57 -17.99 77.39
CA GLY A 655 4.59 -17.15 76.71
C GLY A 655 4.26 -15.83 77.41
N LYS A 656 4.82 -15.57 78.60
CA LYS A 656 4.54 -14.34 79.37
C LYS A 656 5.19 -13.09 78.75
N TYR A 657 4.56 -11.94 78.96
CA TYR A 657 5.03 -10.61 78.54
C TYR A 657 5.48 -9.80 79.76
N LYS A 658 6.64 -9.14 79.68
CA LYS A 658 7.11 -8.22 80.72
C LYS A 658 6.68 -6.80 80.38
N ILE A 659 5.98 -6.15 81.30
CA ILE A 659 5.64 -4.73 81.22
C ILE A 659 6.27 -3.95 82.38
N ASN A 660 6.49 -2.66 82.16
CA ASN A 660 6.48 -1.67 83.24
C ASN A 660 5.11 -0.97 83.18
N ASP A 661 4.29 -1.22 84.18
CA ASP A 661 2.97 -0.63 84.37
C ASP A 661 3.11 0.59 85.31
N PRO A 662 2.78 1.83 84.90
CA PRO A 662 3.08 3.01 85.72
C PRO A 662 2.26 3.14 87.02
N TYR A 663 1.27 2.25 87.23
CA TYR A 663 0.50 2.17 88.47
C TYR A 663 0.86 0.90 89.25
N PHE A 664 0.87 -0.26 88.58
CA PHE A 664 1.00 -1.59 89.20
C PHE A 664 2.42 -2.20 89.19
N GLY A 665 3.44 -1.45 88.77
CA GLY A 665 4.83 -1.90 88.84
C GLY A 665 5.30 -2.76 87.67
N VAL A 666 6.25 -3.66 87.94
CA VAL A 666 6.95 -4.44 86.90
C VAL A 666 6.37 -5.86 86.81
N LEU A 667 5.44 -6.07 85.88
CA LEU A 667 4.59 -7.27 85.83
C LEU A 667 4.93 -8.24 84.70
N TRP A 668 4.54 -9.52 84.88
CA TRP A 668 4.67 -10.61 83.90
C TRP A 668 3.30 -11.20 83.51
N ILE A 669 2.64 -10.58 82.53
CA ILE A 669 1.29 -10.91 82.08
C ILE A 669 1.28 -12.21 81.25
N ASN A 670 0.30 -13.09 81.44
CA ASN A 670 0.21 -14.34 80.68
C ASN A 670 -0.15 -14.11 79.21
N LYS A 671 0.24 -15.06 78.35
CA LYS A 671 0.07 -14.96 76.89
C LYS A 671 -1.35 -14.59 76.47
N GLY A 672 -2.36 -15.31 76.99
CA GLY A 672 -3.76 -15.12 76.63
C GLY A 672 -4.30 -13.76 77.02
N GLN A 673 -4.05 -13.33 78.26
CA GLN A 673 -4.48 -12.02 78.78
C GLN A 673 -3.87 -10.86 77.97
N PHE A 674 -2.54 -10.85 77.79
CA PHE A 674 -1.86 -9.80 77.03
C PHE A 674 -2.29 -9.78 75.56
N GLU A 675 -2.28 -10.94 74.88
CA GLU A 675 -2.61 -10.99 73.46
C GLU A 675 -4.10 -10.72 73.20
N SER A 676 -5.02 -11.06 74.11
CA SER A 676 -6.44 -10.74 73.97
C SER A 676 -6.68 -9.23 74.09
N VAL A 677 -6.31 -8.63 75.23
CA VAL A 677 -6.53 -7.21 75.51
C VAL A 677 -5.84 -6.34 74.46
N TYR A 678 -4.57 -6.60 74.13
CA TYR A 678 -3.87 -5.82 73.11
C TYR A 678 -4.55 -5.94 71.73
N ASN A 679 -4.98 -7.13 71.30
CA ASN A 679 -5.60 -7.27 69.97
C ASN A 679 -7.00 -6.63 69.87
N SER A 680 -7.64 -6.28 70.98
CA SER A 680 -8.92 -5.55 70.98
C SER A 680 -8.79 -4.08 70.54
N MET A 681 -7.64 -3.44 70.80
CA MET A 681 -7.39 -2.03 70.49
C MET A 681 -6.26 -1.83 69.47
N LYS A 682 -5.22 -2.68 69.52
CA LYS A 682 -3.99 -2.63 68.72
C LYS A 682 -3.26 -1.28 68.70
N LYS A 683 -3.54 -0.40 69.66
CA LYS A 683 -2.92 0.93 69.81
C LYS A 683 -1.52 0.81 70.45
N ALA A 684 -0.48 1.28 69.76
CA ALA A 684 0.91 1.12 70.19
C ALA A 684 1.87 2.18 69.62
N VAL A 685 2.83 2.63 70.44
CA VAL A 685 3.89 3.58 70.06
C VAL A 685 5.26 2.98 70.40
N VAL A 686 6.17 2.89 69.42
CA VAL A 686 7.53 2.32 69.62
C VAL A 686 8.59 3.41 69.69
N VAL A 687 9.56 3.22 70.59
CA VAL A 687 10.78 4.05 70.68
C VAL A 687 11.98 3.25 70.16
N ARG A 688 12.65 3.74 69.12
CA ARG A 688 13.49 2.93 68.21
C ARG A 688 14.99 2.90 68.47
#